data_AF-E7NB14-F1
#
_entry.id   AF-E7NB14-F1
#
_cell.length_a   1.000
_cell.length_b   1.000
_cell.length_c   1.000
_cell.angle_alpha   90.00
_cell.angle_beta   90.00
_cell.angle_gamma   90.00
#
_symmetry.space_group_name_H-M   'P 1'
#
loop_
_entity.id
_entity.type
_entity.pdbx_description
1 polymer ?
#
loop_
_entity_poly.entity_id
_entity_poly.type
_entity_poly.pdbx_seq_one_letter_code
_entity_poly.pdbx_strand_id
1 'polypeptide(L)'
;GRRSGSALALAYVPGRRSQLPILDAPDRLLNGSVAPPSTYLGAEEILRRQFLASVIDTLARENHPAIPSGGHGGGTAKTALGATGEGSLITTLCERIERDGALLAQAFTAAFQERTPALDRLSAWVTQDSGAGPREMLQRAAAEHRAESEQLHRQERQIREALPDLKVAAERPNATEEDLRAHRSAEGARKAAESRIFDLDREHWVSALERHGVLPNYTLIDDSVRLSARVSWRDPDSDEFHSEPCDVDRASVHALHEFAPGATFYTRGLEMEIEGIDASDLSNQAQWWFCCKACGYIDAREPQETRPAAPTECPRCRDTDIAEVGRARRVLRLSRVFADVSQDDARIGDSSDERLRTHFEVLPLADFDPTRAVRQWNVEASGFGVTRYRGMHLRWLNTGRPLAGQSVDRISGNALSSRDFRLCEACGKLDTDTRASSAREHRPWCRYRSDSAEHVIAVDLMRELSTEALAFVLPLGFATDRVGVDSLASAILLGLEITTGGSPDHLGIASVPHPVAGGAPGETRPALLLHDTVPGGTGYLTDHDDSSRLWNLLIHTGQHLENCPCRAEGKDMCPDCLRPHAVSAEVTRAAALHAIGQLLGLETTGNQDTEGVFAELDPEVPLWEVTDEAVRAGTGESPLEVRFRAALAELLSKQMAVRTTSDPSGAPALEIDGGRWRIRPQLDARGTRPDFTCLRPGGRSPIAVFTDGRNFHASRKYNRLTDDADKRARLRAAGYRVISVSVEDLDGPWNPAWLNEDTVAQLKNGSLGASRAGGVTDQAIDAWRGGPMALLETMLSDDNEDPETSPTTAALAALADSAWGPLIVGAAGHLPLGQNASLRYSSTQGAGADPLWEALRVLRPETELPEPAGAADAAGAPAASTHSGSVFAIPHLALAVQLTGTSTTGMALVLDDSDEALGSPEHSEAWLAWLRLSNVLALTQVPVDITTTSRALAELRARAQAEVTVADVAGSPAAMSDLGWDDVDQDLTPEPILTLLPHLAAAGLPHEGDGVEVGGIMTDLSWAAPKVAVLAEPLDGDEEALTAAGWRVIVTGDDPARTATDICALIPELLEGH
;
A
#
# COMPACT_ATOMS: atom_id res chain seq x y z
N GLY A 1 23.24 -42.37 -20.43
CA GLY A 1 23.39 -42.53 -18.97
C GLY A 1 22.15 -43.18 -18.37
N ARG A 2 21.22 -42.38 -17.82
CA ARG A 2 19.97 -42.88 -17.19
C ARG A 2 19.12 -43.78 -18.12
N ARG A 3 18.82 -43.32 -19.34
CA ARG A 3 18.02 -44.09 -20.33
C ARG A 3 18.69 -45.39 -20.83
N SER A 4 20.02 -45.45 -20.79
CA SER A 4 20.81 -46.59 -21.30
C SER A 4 21.24 -47.57 -20.20
N GLY A 5 20.82 -47.35 -18.95
CA GLY A 5 21.19 -48.20 -17.80
C GLY A 5 22.66 -48.12 -17.38
N SER A 6 23.44 -47.21 -17.96
CA SER A 6 24.90 -47.11 -17.77
C SER A 6 25.33 -46.00 -16.81
N ALA A 7 24.39 -45.38 -16.10
CA ALA A 7 24.67 -44.33 -15.12
C ALA A 7 24.32 -44.81 -13.70
N LEU A 8 25.25 -44.63 -12.77
CA LEU A 8 24.99 -44.67 -11.33
C LEU A 8 24.52 -43.27 -10.90
N ALA A 9 23.31 -43.17 -10.38
CA ALA A 9 22.78 -41.93 -9.80
C ALA A 9 22.86 -42.02 -8.28
N LEU A 10 23.66 -41.16 -7.66
CA LEU A 10 23.76 -41.01 -6.22
C LEU A 10 23.20 -39.63 -5.88
N ALA A 11 22.31 -39.56 -4.91
CA ALA A 11 21.73 -38.31 -4.45
C ALA A 11 21.99 -38.17 -2.95
N TYR A 12 22.68 -37.10 -2.58
CA TYR A 12 23.06 -36.82 -1.21
C TYR A 12 22.17 -35.70 -0.69
N VAL A 13 21.30 -36.02 0.26
CA VAL A 13 20.49 -35.02 0.95
C VAL A 13 21.23 -34.63 2.24
N PRO A 14 21.66 -33.38 2.39
CA PRO A 14 22.22 -32.92 3.66
C PRO A 14 21.17 -33.06 4.76
N GLY A 15 21.57 -33.53 5.96
CA GLY A 15 20.70 -33.70 7.13
C GLY A 15 20.23 -32.38 7.76
N ARG A 16 19.79 -31.40 6.96
CA ARG A 16 19.28 -30.11 7.42
C ARG A 16 17.77 -30.21 7.63
N ARG A 17 17.25 -29.65 8.72
CA ARG A 17 15.81 -29.68 9.06
C ARG A 17 14.90 -29.17 7.95
N SER A 18 15.33 -28.19 7.15
CA SER A 18 14.60 -27.67 5.98
C SER A 18 14.60 -28.59 4.76
N GLN A 19 15.59 -29.48 4.66
CA GLN A 19 15.79 -30.43 3.56
C GLN A 19 15.35 -31.86 3.92
N LEU A 20 15.11 -32.15 5.21
CA LEU A 20 14.55 -33.43 5.65
C LEU A 20 13.24 -33.78 4.94
N PRO A 21 12.32 -32.85 4.64
CA PRO A 21 11.10 -33.19 3.91
C PRO A 21 11.31 -33.61 2.45
N ILE A 22 12.52 -33.42 1.89
CA ILE A 22 12.91 -34.00 0.59
C ILE A 22 13.04 -35.53 0.70
N LEU A 23 13.34 -36.05 1.90
CA LEU A 23 13.39 -37.49 2.18
C LEU A 23 12.00 -38.13 2.26
N ASP A 24 10.92 -37.34 2.32
CA ASP A 24 9.56 -37.86 2.32
C ASP A 24 9.17 -38.43 0.94
N ALA A 25 9.92 -38.10 -0.13
CA ALA A 25 9.70 -38.58 -1.50
C ALA A 25 11.02 -38.91 -2.24
N PRO A 26 11.78 -39.94 -1.79
CA PRO A 26 13.12 -40.24 -2.31
C PRO A 26 13.12 -40.69 -3.78
N ASP A 27 12.03 -41.29 -4.26
CA ASP A 27 11.87 -41.67 -5.67
C ASP A 27 11.92 -40.44 -6.59
N ARG A 28 11.45 -39.28 -6.14
CA ARG A 28 11.49 -38.04 -6.93
C ARG A 28 12.92 -37.50 -7.03
N LEU A 29 13.74 -37.69 -6.00
CA LEU A 29 15.15 -37.32 -6.00
C LEU A 29 15.98 -38.19 -6.98
N LEU A 30 15.65 -39.48 -7.05
CA LEU A 30 16.40 -40.46 -7.84
C LEU A 30 15.88 -40.59 -9.28
N ASN A 31 14.56 -40.62 -9.45
CA ASN A 31 13.85 -40.86 -10.71
C ASN A 31 13.07 -39.64 -11.23
N GLY A 32 13.15 -38.49 -10.56
CA GLY A 32 12.49 -37.25 -11.01
C GLY A 32 12.99 -36.79 -12.37
N SER A 33 12.09 -36.14 -13.11
CA SER A 33 12.40 -35.47 -14.36
C SER A 33 13.42 -34.36 -14.11
N VAL A 34 14.58 -34.44 -14.76
CA VAL A 34 15.49 -33.29 -14.86
C VAL A 34 14.97 -32.45 -16.02
N ALA A 35 14.28 -31.37 -15.70
CA ALA A 35 13.90 -30.40 -16.71
C ALA A 35 15.19 -29.74 -17.23
N PRO A 36 15.44 -29.72 -18.55
CA PRO A 36 16.54 -28.95 -19.09
C PRO A 36 16.31 -27.46 -18.79
N PRO A 37 17.35 -26.67 -18.55
CA PRO A 37 17.19 -25.22 -18.42
C PRO A 37 16.54 -24.68 -19.71
N SER A 38 15.55 -23.81 -19.56
CA SER A 38 14.92 -23.14 -20.70
C SER A 38 15.99 -22.29 -21.41
N THR A 39 16.32 -22.63 -22.65
CA THR A 39 17.29 -21.88 -23.46
C THR A 39 16.53 -20.90 -24.33
N TYR A 40 16.54 -19.62 -23.94
CA TYR A 40 15.86 -18.56 -24.67
C TYR A 40 16.79 -17.90 -25.69
N LEU A 41 16.51 -18.09 -26.98
CA LEU A 41 17.28 -17.49 -28.10
C LEU A 41 17.18 -15.95 -28.17
N GLY A 42 16.36 -15.33 -27.32
CA GLY A 42 16.18 -13.88 -27.19
C GLY A 42 17.09 -13.19 -26.16
N ALA A 43 18.03 -13.91 -25.54
CA ALA A 43 18.92 -13.36 -24.53
C ALA A 43 19.98 -12.40 -25.11
N GLU A 44 19.70 -11.10 -25.01
CA GLU A 44 20.51 -10.04 -25.59
C GLU A 44 21.97 -10.10 -25.11
N GLU A 45 22.20 -10.29 -23.81
CA GLU A 45 23.55 -10.34 -23.25
C GLU A 45 24.33 -11.60 -23.68
N ILE A 46 23.65 -12.75 -23.79
CA ILE A 46 24.26 -13.97 -24.35
C ILE A 46 24.66 -13.74 -25.81
N LEU A 47 23.78 -13.12 -26.60
CA LEU A 47 24.06 -12.78 -28.00
C LEU A 47 25.24 -11.82 -28.14
N ARG A 48 25.38 -10.82 -27.25
CA ARG A 48 26.53 -9.89 -27.25
C ARG A 48 27.86 -10.59 -27.00
N ARG A 49 27.90 -11.52 -26.04
CA ARG A 49 29.11 -12.31 -25.73
C ARG A 49 29.46 -13.28 -26.85
N GLN A 50 28.45 -13.96 -27.42
CA GLN A 50 28.64 -14.82 -28.58
C GLN A 50 29.11 -14.03 -29.81
N PHE A 51 28.63 -12.80 -30.00
CA PHE A 51 29.13 -11.91 -31.02
C PHE A 51 30.61 -11.58 -30.82
N LEU A 52 31.03 -11.15 -29.62
CA LEU A 52 32.45 -10.87 -29.33
C LEU A 52 33.33 -12.12 -29.51
N ALA A 53 32.86 -13.28 -29.09
CA ALA A 53 33.52 -14.56 -29.35
C ALA A 53 33.70 -14.82 -30.86
N SER A 54 32.69 -14.50 -31.68
CA SER A 54 32.75 -14.64 -33.14
C SER A 54 33.75 -13.68 -33.80
N VAL A 55 33.93 -12.48 -33.24
CA VAL A 55 34.94 -11.51 -33.70
C VAL A 55 36.34 -12.03 -33.38
N ILE A 56 36.55 -12.55 -32.18
CA ILE A 56 37.81 -13.20 -31.76
C ILE A 56 38.12 -14.41 -32.66
N ASP A 57 37.13 -15.26 -32.94
CA ASP A 57 37.30 -16.43 -33.80
C ASP A 57 37.65 -16.01 -35.25
N THR A 58 37.08 -14.90 -35.73
CA THR A 58 37.44 -14.34 -37.04
C THR A 58 38.90 -13.90 -37.08
N LEU A 59 39.38 -13.17 -36.06
CA LEU A 59 40.78 -12.76 -35.96
C LEU A 59 41.73 -13.96 -35.79
N ALA A 60 41.31 -15.00 -35.06
CA ALA A 60 42.07 -16.23 -34.90
C ALA A 60 42.22 -16.98 -36.24
N ARG A 61 41.15 -17.07 -37.04
CA ARG A 61 41.18 -17.64 -38.40
C ARG A 61 42.07 -16.83 -39.35
N GLU A 62 42.16 -15.51 -39.16
CA GLU A 62 43.08 -14.62 -39.89
C GLU A 62 44.55 -14.76 -39.43
N ASN A 63 44.85 -15.58 -38.41
CA ASN A 63 46.15 -15.65 -37.73
C ASN A 63 46.68 -14.27 -37.29
N HIS A 64 45.78 -13.41 -36.80
CA HIS A 64 46.14 -12.05 -36.41
C HIS A 64 47.12 -12.05 -35.22
N PRO A 65 48.21 -11.26 -35.25
CA PRO A 65 49.27 -11.31 -34.23
C PRO A 65 48.81 -10.92 -32.81
N ALA A 66 47.70 -10.19 -32.70
CA ALA A 66 47.10 -9.84 -31.41
C ALA A 66 46.41 -11.02 -30.70
N ILE A 67 46.14 -12.13 -31.41
CA ILE A 67 45.55 -13.33 -30.81
C ILE A 67 46.64 -14.15 -30.12
N PRO A 68 46.51 -14.46 -28.82
CA PRO A 68 47.60 -15.06 -28.04
C PRO A 68 48.01 -16.52 -28.36
N SER A 69 47.61 -17.14 -29.47
CA SER A 69 47.77 -18.59 -29.74
C SER A 69 48.81 -18.98 -30.82
N GLY A 70 49.60 -18.04 -31.35
CA GLY A 70 50.43 -18.24 -32.55
C GLY A 70 51.85 -18.82 -32.38
N GLY A 71 52.18 -19.59 -31.34
CA GLY A 71 53.45 -20.32 -31.27
C GLY A 71 54.17 -20.30 -29.91
N HIS A 72 54.19 -21.43 -29.22
CA HIS A 72 55.06 -21.78 -28.07
C HIS A 72 54.95 -20.99 -26.75
N GLY A 73 53.88 -20.22 -26.54
CA GLY A 73 53.43 -19.79 -25.22
C GLY A 73 51.91 -19.69 -25.18
N GLY A 74 51.27 -20.21 -24.14
CA GLY A 74 49.84 -19.99 -23.92
C GLY A 74 49.61 -18.54 -23.49
N GLY A 75 48.73 -17.82 -24.20
CA GLY A 75 48.35 -16.47 -23.82
C GLY A 75 47.81 -16.38 -22.39
N THR A 76 48.15 -15.29 -21.69
CA THR A 76 47.71 -15.07 -20.31
C THR A 76 46.81 -13.85 -20.19
N ALA A 77 46.09 -13.73 -19.08
CA ALA A 77 45.26 -12.58 -18.76
C ALA A 77 46.06 -11.28 -18.83
N LYS A 78 47.31 -11.29 -18.31
CA LYS A 78 48.22 -10.15 -18.39
C LYS A 78 48.46 -9.67 -19.82
N THR A 79 48.65 -10.58 -20.78
CA THR A 79 48.90 -10.21 -22.18
C THR A 79 47.63 -9.77 -22.91
N ALA A 80 46.47 -10.30 -22.52
CA ALA A 80 45.19 -10.00 -23.16
C ALA A 80 44.50 -8.74 -22.62
N LEU A 81 44.44 -8.57 -21.29
CA LEU A 81 43.72 -7.50 -20.60
C LEU A 81 44.65 -6.46 -19.97
N GLY A 82 45.86 -6.87 -19.57
CA GLY A 82 46.85 -5.99 -18.94
C GLY A 82 47.67 -5.14 -19.92
N ALA A 83 47.89 -5.63 -21.15
CA ALA A 83 48.66 -4.91 -22.17
C ALA A 83 47.89 -3.69 -22.70
N THR A 84 48.59 -2.55 -22.85
CA THR A 84 48.05 -1.31 -23.40
C THR A 84 48.82 -0.90 -24.65
N GLY A 85 48.13 -0.25 -25.60
CA GLY A 85 48.73 0.27 -26.84
C GLY A 85 48.37 -0.53 -28.10
N GLU A 86 48.91 -0.05 -29.23
CA GLU A 86 48.73 -0.66 -30.55
C GLU A 86 49.18 -2.13 -30.56
N GLY A 87 48.37 -2.99 -31.16
CA GLY A 87 48.64 -4.43 -31.26
C GLY A 87 48.23 -5.26 -30.03
N SER A 88 47.72 -4.66 -28.95
CA SER A 88 47.06 -5.39 -27.86
C SER A 88 45.73 -6.02 -28.32
N LEU A 89 45.28 -7.09 -27.66
CA LEU A 89 44.03 -7.77 -28.01
C LEU A 89 42.83 -6.82 -27.95
N ILE A 90 42.68 -6.08 -26.84
CA ILE A 90 41.55 -5.18 -26.61
C ILE A 90 41.53 -4.02 -27.62
N THR A 91 42.68 -3.40 -27.89
CA THR A 91 42.77 -2.34 -28.91
C THR A 91 42.42 -2.87 -30.30
N THR A 92 42.95 -4.04 -30.67
CA THR A 92 42.68 -4.69 -31.97
C THR A 92 41.19 -5.02 -32.13
N LEU A 93 40.55 -5.57 -31.09
CA LEU A 93 39.12 -5.86 -31.12
C LEU A 93 38.30 -4.58 -31.28
N CYS A 94 38.64 -3.51 -30.54
CA CYS A 94 37.98 -2.22 -30.67
C CYS A 94 38.09 -1.64 -32.09
N GLU A 95 39.30 -1.63 -32.66
CA GLU A 95 39.56 -1.15 -34.03
C GLU A 95 38.81 -1.98 -35.07
N ARG A 96 38.77 -3.31 -34.90
CA ARG A 96 38.05 -4.21 -35.81
C ARG A 96 36.54 -3.97 -35.77
N ILE A 97 35.98 -3.74 -34.58
CA ILE A 97 34.56 -3.43 -34.40
C ILE A 97 34.23 -2.05 -34.99
N GLU A 98 35.07 -1.05 -34.76
CA GLU A 98 34.88 0.30 -35.31
C GLU A 98 34.90 0.31 -36.84
N ARG A 99 35.79 -0.45 -37.46
CA ARG A 99 35.93 -0.53 -38.92
C ARG A 99 34.87 -1.41 -39.59
N ASP A 100 34.64 -2.62 -39.07
CA ASP A 100 33.89 -3.68 -39.75
C ASP A 100 32.61 -4.11 -39.01
N GLY A 101 32.21 -3.41 -37.95
CA GLY A 101 31.12 -3.81 -37.05
C GLY A 101 29.82 -4.16 -37.75
N ALA A 102 29.39 -3.36 -38.73
CA ALA A 102 28.17 -3.63 -39.50
C ALA A 102 28.24 -4.95 -40.29
N LEU A 103 29.39 -5.24 -40.90
CA LEU A 103 29.60 -6.48 -41.66
C LEU A 103 29.68 -7.69 -40.73
N LEU A 104 30.36 -7.54 -39.58
CA LEU A 104 30.47 -8.58 -38.57
C LEU A 104 29.10 -8.92 -37.96
N ALA A 105 28.29 -7.91 -37.63
CA ALA A 105 26.94 -8.10 -37.10
C ALA A 105 26.02 -8.77 -38.14
N GLN A 106 26.10 -8.36 -39.40
CA GLN A 106 25.34 -8.98 -40.48
C GLN A 106 25.73 -10.46 -40.66
N ALA A 107 27.03 -10.78 -40.67
CA ALA A 107 27.49 -12.15 -40.79
C ALA A 107 27.06 -13.03 -39.59
N PHE A 108 27.15 -12.48 -38.38
CA PHE A 108 26.74 -13.18 -37.16
C PHE A 108 25.23 -13.44 -37.13
N THR A 109 24.41 -12.42 -37.38
CA THR A 109 22.94 -12.55 -37.36
C THR A 109 22.39 -13.44 -38.48
N ALA A 110 23.09 -13.52 -39.62
CA ALA A 110 22.72 -14.41 -40.72
C ALA A 110 22.88 -15.92 -40.39
N ALA A 111 23.61 -16.26 -39.32
CA ALA A 111 23.76 -17.65 -38.88
C ALA A 111 22.50 -18.21 -38.18
N PHE A 112 21.56 -17.35 -37.79
CA PHE A 112 20.33 -17.74 -37.09
C PHE A 112 19.18 -18.00 -38.08
N GLN A 113 18.55 -19.17 -37.97
CA GLN A 113 17.42 -19.55 -38.84
C GLN A 113 16.14 -18.75 -38.51
N GLU A 114 15.90 -18.48 -37.23
CA GLU A 114 14.77 -17.68 -36.75
C GLU A 114 15.25 -16.27 -36.36
N ARG A 115 14.55 -15.25 -36.88
CA ARG A 115 14.82 -13.86 -36.51
C ARG A 115 14.04 -13.48 -35.27
N THR A 116 14.75 -13.15 -34.19
CA THR A 116 14.17 -12.60 -32.97
C THR A 116 14.45 -11.08 -32.89
N PRO A 117 13.60 -10.29 -32.21
CA PRO A 117 13.86 -8.86 -31.98
C PRO A 117 15.20 -8.57 -31.28
N ALA A 118 15.75 -9.55 -30.55
CA ALA A 118 17.06 -9.43 -29.90
C ALA A 118 18.22 -9.32 -30.91
N LEU A 119 18.11 -9.93 -32.09
CA LEU A 119 19.15 -9.83 -33.14
C LEU A 119 19.19 -8.42 -33.77
N ASP A 120 18.04 -7.76 -33.89
CA ASP A 120 17.99 -6.37 -34.37
C ASP A 120 18.59 -5.42 -33.34
N ARG A 121 18.33 -5.65 -32.05
CA ARG A 121 18.95 -4.90 -30.95
C ARG A 121 20.46 -5.12 -30.87
N LEU A 122 20.93 -6.36 -31.03
CA LEU A 122 22.36 -6.66 -31.14
C LEU A 122 22.98 -5.88 -32.31
N SER A 123 22.35 -5.89 -33.47
CA SER A 123 22.82 -5.17 -34.64
C SER A 123 22.91 -3.67 -34.38
N ALA A 124 21.90 -3.08 -33.72
CA ALA A 124 21.91 -1.69 -33.30
C ALA A 124 23.07 -1.41 -32.31
N TRP A 125 23.26 -2.25 -31.29
CA TRP A 125 24.36 -2.12 -30.31
C TRP A 125 25.75 -2.15 -30.95
N VAL A 126 25.95 -2.99 -31.99
CA VAL A 126 27.23 -3.08 -32.71
C VAL A 126 27.45 -1.91 -33.67
N THR A 127 26.38 -1.36 -34.26
CA THR A 127 26.50 -0.34 -35.32
C THR A 127 26.38 1.09 -34.83
N GLN A 128 25.74 1.30 -33.68
CA GLN A 128 25.58 2.61 -33.07
C GLN A 128 26.93 3.21 -32.68
N ASP A 129 27.12 4.50 -33.01
CA ASP A 129 28.31 5.30 -32.68
C ASP A 129 29.64 4.57 -32.98
N SER A 130 29.70 3.95 -34.16
CA SER A 130 30.84 3.13 -34.62
C SER A 130 31.20 2.02 -33.62
N GLY A 131 30.19 1.30 -33.14
CA GLY A 131 30.34 0.19 -32.19
C GLY A 131 30.79 0.62 -30.80
N ALA A 132 30.27 1.74 -30.30
CA ALA A 132 30.57 2.22 -28.95
C ALA A 132 30.28 1.16 -27.86
N GLY A 133 29.14 0.47 -27.97
CA GLY A 133 28.72 -0.52 -26.99
C GLY A 133 29.72 -1.69 -26.78
N PRO A 134 30.07 -2.45 -27.84
CA PRO A 134 31.08 -3.51 -27.71
C PRO A 134 32.44 -3.00 -27.24
N ARG A 135 32.86 -1.81 -27.69
CA ARG A 135 34.13 -1.19 -27.28
C ARG A 135 34.15 -0.85 -25.79
N GLU A 136 33.07 -0.30 -25.27
CA GLU A 136 32.91 0.00 -23.84
C GLU A 136 33.01 -1.27 -22.99
N MET A 137 32.35 -2.37 -23.41
CA MET A 137 32.43 -3.66 -22.71
C MET A 137 33.87 -4.19 -22.63
N LEU A 138 34.62 -4.14 -23.73
CA LEU A 138 36.02 -4.56 -23.79
C LEU A 138 36.94 -3.66 -22.94
N GLN A 139 36.74 -2.34 -23.01
CA GLN A 139 37.53 -1.37 -22.25
C GLN A 139 37.29 -1.49 -20.74
N ARG A 140 36.04 -1.71 -20.32
CA ARG A 140 35.66 -1.94 -18.93
C ARG A 140 36.35 -3.18 -18.37
N ALA A 141 36.27 -4.32 -19.07
CA ALA A 141 36.94 -5.56 -18.66
C ALA A 141 38.45 -5.36 -18.45
N ALA A 142 39.10 -4.63 -19.37
CA ALA A 142 40.52 -4.33 -19.27
C ALA A 142 40.84 -3.38 -18.10
N ALA A 143 39.98 -2.39 -17.83
CA ALA A 143 40.14 -1.46 -16.72
C ALA A 143 39.98 -2.16 -15.35
N GLU A 144 38.97 -3.03 -15.22
CA GLU A 144 38.74 -3.82 -14.01
C GLU A 144 39.92 -4.75 -13.70
N HIS A 145 40.43 -5.47 -14.71
CA HIS A 145 41.58 -6.34 -14.55
C HIS A 145 42.83 -5.58 -14.06
N ARG A 146 43.08 -4.38 -14.63
CA ARG A 146 44.19 -3.53 -14.20
C ARG A 146 44.01 -3.01 -12.78
N ALA A 147 42.81 -2.57 -12.42
CA ALA A 147 42.51 -2.10 -11.07
C ALA A 147 42.72 -3.22 -10.02
N GLU A 148 42.30 -4.46 -10.33
CA GLU A 148 42.54 -5.63 -9.47
C GLU A 148 44.04 -5.91 -9.30
N SER A 149 44.80 -5.90 -10.41
CA SER A 149 46.25 -6.09 -10.37
C SER A 149 46.95 -5.00 -9.54
N GLU A 150 46.61 -3.73 -9.76
CA GLU A 150 47.18 -2.60 -9.01
C GLU A 150 46.84 -2.66 -7.51
N GLN A 151 45.62 -3.10 -7.16
CA GLN A 151 45.22 -3.30 -5.77
C GLN A 151 46.05 -4.38 -5.08
N LEU A 152 46.22 -5.56 -5.70
CA LEU A 152 47.01 -6.65 -5.12
C LEU A 152 48.49 -6.26 -4.96
N HIS A 153 49.08 -5.56 -5.94
CA HIS A 153 50.46 -5.07 -5.84
C HIS A 153 50.63 -3.99 -4.77
N ARG A 154 49.63 -3.13 -4.56
CA ARG A 154 49.64 -2.17 -3.43
C ARG A 154 49.57 -2.89 -2.09
N GLN A 155 48.71 -3.91 -1.96
CA GLN A 155 48.59 -4.72 -0.75
C GLN A 155 49.87 -5.48 -0.42
N GLU A 156 50.49 -6.17 -1.41
CA GLU A 156 51.78 -6.85 -1.22
C GLU A 156 52.85 -5.89 -0.70
N ARG A 157 52.93 -4.70 -1.30
CA ARG A 157 53.89 -3.67 -0.89
C ARG A 157 53.67 -3.23 0.56
N GLN A 158 52.43 -2.96 0.95
CA GLN A 158 52.09 -2.58 2.33
C GLN A 158 52.50 -3.66 3.33
N ILE A 159 52.22 -4.94 3.02
CA ILE A 159 52.61 -6.06 3.88
C ILE A 159 54.13 -6.16 3.96
N ARG A 160 54.83 -6.07 2.83
CA ARG A 160 56.29 -6.13 2.75
C ARG A 160 56.96 -5.02 3.55
N GLU A 161 56.40 -3.82 3.53
CA GLU A 161 56.92 -2.66 4.27
C GLU A 161 56.71 -2.80 5.79
N ALA A 162 55.60 -3.41 6.23
CA ALA A 162 55.29 -3.60 7.65
C ALA A 162 55.99 -4.83 8.29
N LEU A 163 56.37 -5.83 7.49
CA LEU A 163 56.95 -7.10 7.97
C LEU A 163 58.19 -6.96 8.87
N PRO A 164 59.18 -6.09 8.57
CA PRO A 164 60.37 -5.94 9.41
C PRO A 164 60.05 -5.56 10.85
N ASP A 165 59.13 -4.62 11.07
CA ASP A 165 58.76 -4.14 12.40
C ASP A 165 57.99 -5.22 13.18
N LEU A 166 57.11 -5.96 12.51
CA LEU A 166 56.39 -7.09 13.09
C LEU A 166 57.34 -8.22 13.50
N LYS A 167 58.36 -8.50 12.68
CA LYS A 167 59.40 -9.48 13.01
C LYS A 167 60.19 -9.08 14.25
N VAL A 168 60.62 -7.81 14.31
CA VAL A 168 61.33 -7.28 15.48
C VAL A 168 60.46 -7.37 16.73
N ALA A 169 59.15 -7.12 16.64
CA ALA A 169 58.23 -7.25 17.77
C ALA A 169 58.10 -8.71 18.25
N ALA A 170 57.99 -9.66 17.33
CA ALA A 170 57.88 -11.10 17.60
C ALA A 170 59.15 -11.72 18.23
N GLU A 171 60.34 -11.18 17.93
CA GLU A 171 61.63 -11.66 18.45
C GLU A 171 62.01 -11.05 19.82
N ARG A 172 61.19 -10.16 20.39
CA ARG A 172 61.48 -9.55 21.70
C ARG A 172 61.46 -10.59 22.82
N PRO A 173 62.30 -10.45 23.88
CA PRO A 173 62.30 -11.38 25.01
C PRO A 173 60.95 -11.51 25.74
N ASN A 174 60.08 -10.51 25.62
CA ASN A 174 58.74 -10.44 26.20
C ASN A 174 57.65 -10.28 25.13
N ALA A 175 57.85 -10.83 23.92
CA ALA A 175 56.86 -10.81 22.86
C ALA A 175 55.52 -11.39 23.34
N THR A 176 54.44 -10.69 23.04
CA THR A 176 53.09 -11.17 23.35
C THR A 176 52.67 -12.23 22.33
N GLU A 177 51.67 -13.05 22.68
CA GLU A 177 51.08 -14.01 21.72
C GLU A 177 50.51 -13.28 20.48
N GLU A 178 50.03 -12.05 20.67
CA GLU A 178 49.54 -11.18 19.60
C GLU A 178 50.67 -10.71 18.67
N ASP A 179 51.87 -10.43 19.18
CA ASP A 179 53.03 -10.08 18.33
C ASP A 179 53.45 -11.27 17.46
N LEU A 180 53.48 -12.47 18.05
CA LEU A 180 53.78 -13.72 17.33
C LEU A 180 52.70 -14.05 16.30
N ARG A 181 51.42 -13.81 16.62
CA ARG A 181 50.28 -14.00 15.69
C ARG A 181 50.34 -13.00 14.54
N ALA A 182 50.61 -11.72 14.83
CA ALA A 182 50.66 -10.65 13.84
C ALA A 182 51.79 -10.86 12.82
N HIS A 183 53.00 -11.23 13.27
CA HIS A 183 54.11 -11.55 12.38
C HIS A 183 53.78 -12.73 11.45
N ARG A 184 53.29 -13.85 11.99
CA ARG A 184 52.89 -15.03 11.21
C ARG A 184 51.77 -14.70 10.22
N SER A 185 50.76 -13.95 10.66
CA SER A 185 49.63 -13.57 9.83
C SER A 185 50.06 -12.68 8.66
N ALA A 186 50.99 -11.75 8.88
CA ALA A 186 51.58 -10.91 7.84
C ALA A 186 52.44 -11.71 6.85
N GLU A 187 53.27 -12.66 7.32
CA GLU A 187 54.07 -13.51 6.42
C GLU A 187 53.18 -14.39 5.53
N GLY A 188 52.16 -15.01 6.11
CA GLY A 188 51.16 -15.80 5.37
C GLY A 188 50.40 -14.94 4.37
N ALA A 189 50.00 -13.72 4.76
CA ALA A 189 49.33 -12.78 3.86
C ALA A 189 50.20 -12.33 2.69
N ARG A 190 51.51 -12.12 2.90
CA ARG A 190 52.45 -11.80 1.81
C ARG A 190 52.53 -12.94 0.80
N LYS A 191 52.74 -14.19 1.26
CA LYS A 191 52.80 -15.37 0.39
C LYS A 191 51.50 -15.56 -0.39
N ALA A 192 50.35 -15.36 0.25
CA ALA A 192 49.05 -15.41 -0.40
C ALA A 192 48.88 -14.32 -1.46
N ALA A 193 49.29 -13.08 -1.17
CA ALA A 193 49.25 -11.97 -2.13
C ALA A 193 50.16 -12.24 -3.34
N GLU A 194 51.38 -12.74 -3.13
CA GLU A 194 52.32 -13.14 -4.19
C GLU A 194 51.73 -14.26 -5.07
N SER A 195 51.11 -15.29 -4.47
CA SER A 195 50.43 -16.35 -5.21
C SER A 195 49.27 -15.81 -6.05
N ARG A 196 48.44 -14.93 -5.49
CA ARG A 196 47.31 -14.33 -6.22
C ARG A 196 47.75 -13.46 -7.38
N ILE A 197 48.82 -12.68 -7.21
CA ILE A 197 49.40 -11.89 -8.31
C ILE A 197 49.86 -12.84 -9.43
N PHE A 198 50.51 -13.95 -9.06
CA PHE A 198 50.95 -14.96 -10.03
C PHE A 198 49.78 -15.61 -10.76
N ASP A 199 48.72 -16.00 -10.05
CA ASP A 199 47.53 -16.61 -10.62
C ASP A 199 46.77 -15.64 -11.53
N LEU A 200 46.57 -14.39 -11.11
CA LEU A 200 45.94 -13.33 -11.92
C LEU A 200 46.72 -13.06 -13.21
N ASP A 201 48.05 -13.01 -13.15
CA ASP A 201 48.90 -12.72 -14.31
C ASP A 201 48.97 -13.90 -15.30
N ARG A 202 48.91 -15.13 -14.80
CA ARG A 202 49.08 -16.38 -15.59
C ARG A 202 47.79 -17.12 -15.91
N GLU A 203 46.64 -16.65 -15.39
CA GLU A 203 45.32 -17.12 -15.77
C GLU A 203 45.21 -17.19 -17.31
N HIS A 204 44.63 -18.26 -17.83
CA HIS A 204 44.45 -18.40 -19.27
C HIS A 204 43.55 -17.27 -19.78
N TRP A 205 43.97 -16.58 -20.84
CA TRP A 205 43.31 -15.35 -21.30
C TRP A 205 41.82 -15.50 -21.61
N VAL A 206 41.37 -16.68 -22.09
CA VAL A 206 39.95 -16.97 -22.32
C VAL A 206 39.18 -16.97 -21.00
N SER A 207 39.69 -17.64 -19.96
CA SER A 207 39.05 -17.70 -18.65
C SER A 207 38.97 -16.32 -17.99
N ALA A 208 39.98 -15.47 -18.20
CA ALA A 208 39.93 -14.08 -17.75
C ALA A 208 38.84 -13.27 -18.48
N LEU A 209 38.68 -13.45 -19.79
CA LEU A 209 37.61 -12.78 -20.56
C LEU A 209 36.22 -13.31 -20.20
N GLU A 210 36.09 -14.60 -19.86
CA GLU A 210 34.85 -15.18 -19.30
C GLU A 210 34.52 -14.55 -17.94
N ARG A 211 35.51 -14.45 -17.05
CA ARG A 211 35.36 -13.85 -15.71
C ARG A 211 34.97 -12.38 -15.75
N HIS A 212 35.44 -11.62 -16.74
CA HIS A 212 35.08 -10.22 -16.95
C HIS A 212 33.83 -10.04 -17.86
N GLY A 213 33.10 -11.12 -18.17
CA GLY A 213 31.83 -11.05 -18.89
C GLY A 213 31.92 -10.71 -20.39
N VAL A 214 33.12 -10.77 -20.98
CA VAL A 214 33.34 -10.55 -22.42
C VAL A 214 32.98 -11.80 -23.22
N LEU A 215 33.36 -12.97 -22.71
CA LEU A 215 33.08 -14.26 -23.34
C LEU A 215 31.97 -15.03 -22.60
N PRO A 216 31.24 -15.92 -23.29
CA PRO A 216 30.20 -16.73 -22.65
C PRO A 216 30.78 -17.66 -21.58
N ASN A 217 30.17 -17.67 -20.39
CA ASN A 217 30.46 -18.62 -19.33
C ASN A 217 29.24 -19.51 -19.07
N TYR A 218 29.41 -20.83 -19.06
CA TYR A 218 28.34 -21.80 -18.80
C TYR A 218 27.77 -21.73 -17.38
N THR A 219 28.49 -21.12 -16.41
CA THR A 219 27.96 -20.94 -15.06
C THR A 219 27.04 -19.73 -14.92
N LEU A 220 27.03 -18.79 -15.87
CA LEU A 220 26.23 -17.55 -15.86
C LEU A 220 26.39 -16.69 -14.58
N ILE A 221 27.41 -16.96 -13.75
CA ILE A 221 27.72 -16.14 -12.57
C ILE A 221 28.56 -14.96 -13.07
N ASP A 222 27.89 -13.93 -13.58
CA ASP A 222 28.57 -12.74 -14.12
C ASP A 222 28.97 -11.74 -13.03
N ASP A 223 28.47 -11.91 -11.80
CA ASP A 223 28.71 -10.98 -10.71
C ASP A 223 28.84 -11.69 -9.35
N SER A 224 30.07 -11.76 -8.83
CA SER A 224 30.40 -12.46 -7.58
C SER A 224 31.15 -11.59 -6.57
N VAL A 225 31.04 -11.95 -5.30
CA VAL A 225 31.88 -11.45 -4.21
C VAL A 225 32.91 -12.51 -3.86
N ARG A 226 34.16 -12.10 -3.68
CA ARG A 226 35.26 -12.99 -3.33
C ARG A 226 35.57 -12.96 -1.84
N LEU A 227 35.51 -14.11 -1.19
CA LEU A 227 36.11 -14.33 0.13
C LEU A 227 37.57 -14.73 -0.06
N SER A 228 38.46 -13.86 0.39
CA SER A 228 39.90 -14.09 0.48
C SER A 228 40.24 -14.68 1.85
N ALA A 229 40.00 -15.98 2.05
CA ALA A 229 40.32 -16.63 3.31
C ALA A 229 41.77 -17.13 3.33
N ARG A 230 42.41 -17.09 4.51
CA ARG A 230 43.67 -17.79 4.76
C ARG A 230 43.43 -18.86 5.81
N VAL A 231 43.81 -20.09 5.51
CA VAL A 231 43.71 -21.21 6.45
C VAL A 231 45.12 -21.54 6.93
N SER A 232 45.33 -21.53 8.24
CA SER A 232 46.59 -21.92 8.88
C SER A 232 46.42 -23.12 9.80
N TRP A 233 47.39 -24.03 9.81
CA TRP A 233 47.41 -25.20 10.68
C TRP A 233 48.81 -25.44 11.20
N ARG A 234 48.91 -26.20 12.29
CA ARG A 234 50.20 -26.63 12.83
C ARG A 234 50.48 -28.07 12.42
N ASP A 235 51.64 -28.30 11.82
CA ASP A 235 52.10 -29.65 11.51
C ASP A 235 52.36 -30.41 12.84
N PRO A 236 51.70 -31.55 13.08
CA PRO A 236 51.86 -32.31 14.32
C PRO A 236 53.26 -32.87 14.54
N ASP A 237 54.02 -33.13 13.46
CA ASP A 237 55.31 -33.80 13.51
C ASP A 237 56.48 -32.82 13.59
N SER A 238 56.38 -31.68 12.90
CA SER A 238 57.44 -30.65 12.85
C SER A 238 57.20 -29.45 13.77
N ASP A 239 55.98 -29.30 14.32
CA ASP A 239 55.50 -28.11 15.03
C ASP A 239 55.60 -26.81 14.19
N GLU A 240 55.83 -26.93 12.88
CA GLU A 240 55.86 -25.82 11.94
C GLU A 240 54.45 -25.38 11.56
N PHE A 241 54.25 -24.07 11.43
CA PHE A 241 52.97 -23.50 11.00
C PHE A 241 52.94 -23.40 9.48
N HIS A 242 51.92 -24.00 8.88
CA HIS A 242 51.61 -23.88 7.47
C HIS A 242 50.41 -22.96 7.26
N SER A 243 50.39 -22.27 6.13
CA SER A 243 49.25 -21.44 5.74
C SER A 243 49.04 -21.48 4.24
N GLU A 244 47.80 -21.64 3.80
CA GLU A 244 47.43 -21.63 2.39
C GLU A 244 46.24 -20.69 2.13
N PRO A 245 46.19 -20.03 0.96
CA PRO A 245 45.03 -19.27 0.54
C PRO A 245 43.86 -20.22 0.22
N CYS A 246 42.65 -19.84 0.64
CA CYS A 246 41.42 -20.55 0.35
C CYS A 246 40.38 -19.56 -0.16
N ASP A 247 40.49 -19.18 -1.43
CA ASP A 247 39.57 -18.23 -2.03
C ASP A 247 38.24 -18.91 -2.42
N VAL A 248 37.13 -18.23 -2.14
CA VAL A 248 35.78 -18.69 -2.46
C VAL A 248 34.99 -17.57 -3.09
N ASP A 249 34.49 -17.79 -4.31
CA ASP A 249 33.59 -16.88 -4.98
C ASP A 249 32.14 -17.26 -4.70
N ARG A 250 31.31 -16.24 -4.43
CA ARG A 250 29.88 -16.42 -4.16
C ARG A 250 29.06 -15.44 -4.99
N ALA A 251 27.95 -15.91 -5.57
CA ALA A 251 27.04 -15.06 -6.32
C ALA A 251 26.58 -13.87 -5.48
N SER A 252 26.54 -12.68 -6.08
CA SER A 252 26.28 -11.41 -5.39
C SER A 252 24.96 -11.40 -4.60
N VAL A 253 23.94 -12.10 -5.10
CA VAL A 253 22.62 -12.23 -4.46
C VAL A 253 22.71 -12.86 -3.06
N HIS A 254 23.63 -13.80 -2.84
CA HIS A 254 23.81 -14.44 -1.53
C HIS A 254 24.91 -13.77 -0.69
N ALA A 255 25.89 -13.17 -1.34
CA ALA A 255 27.08 -12.63 -0.68
C ALA A 255 26.75 -11.52 0.32
N LEU A 256 25.73 -10.69 0.07
CA LEU A 256 25.32 -9.67 1.05
C LEU A 256 24.87 -10.25 2.39
N HIS A 257 24.45 -11.52 2.45
CA HIS A 257 24.10 -12.18 3.71
C HIS A 257 25.24 -13.05 4.23
N GLU A 258 25.84 -13.86 3.36
CA GLU A 258 26.81 -14.89 3.77
C GLU A 258 28.23 -14.33 3.94
N PHE A 259 28.58 -13.28 3.20
CA PHE A 259 29.91 -12.65 3.17
C PHE A 259 29.90 -11.26 3.83
N ALA A 260 28.84 -10.87 4.53
CA ALA A 260 28.88 -9.64 5.31
C ALA A 260 29.88 -9.76 6.48
N PRO A 261 30.59 -8.68 6.87
CA PRO A 261 31.44 -8.67 8.06
C PRO A 261 30.68 -9.15 9.31
N GLY A 262 31.30 -10.06 10.06
CA GLY A 262 30.69 -10.76 11.19
C GLY A 262 29.75 -11.91 10.80
N ALA A 263 29.55 -12.22 9.52
CA ALA A 263 28.89 -13.45 9.12
C ALA A 263 29.83 -14.66 9.36
N THR A 264 29.24 -15.82 9.56
CA THR A 264 29.97 -17.09 9.59
C THR A 264 29.66 -17.88 8.33
N PHE A 265 30.68 -18.14 7.51
CA PHE A 265 30.56 -18.88 6.27
C PHE A 265 31.15 -20.29 6.41
N TYR A 266 30.36 -21.30 6.05
CA TYR A 266 30.74 -22.70 6.19
C TYR A 266 31.12 -23.30 4.84
N THR A 267 32.38 -23.69 4.68
CA THR A 267 32.89 -24.29 3.44
C THR A 267 34.04 -25.25 3.71
N ARG A 268 34.18 -26.31 2.90
CA ARG A 268 35.27 -27.30 3.00
C ARG A 268 35.46 -27.92 4.40
N GLY A 269 34.39 -28.02 5.20
CA GLY A 269 34.48 -28.55 6.57
C GLY A 269 35.03 -27.55 7.60
N LEU A 270 35.14 -26.27 7.23
CA LEU A 270 35.64 -25.18 8.07
C LEU A 270 34.53 -24.16 8.33
N GLU A 271 34.57 -23.60 9.54
CA GLU A 271 33.83 -22.42 9.94
C GLU A 271 34.71 -21.17 9.71
N MET A 272 34.29 -20.28 8.81
CA MET A 272 35.05 -19.07 8.47
C MET A 272 34.28 -17.83 8.90
N GLU A 273 34.71 -17.18 9.97
CA GLU A 273 34.16 -15.87 10.35
C GLU A 273 34.71 -14.79 9.40
N ILE A 274 33.80 -14.01 8.80
CA ILE A 274 34.16 -12.93 7.90
C ILE A 274 34.64 -11.74 8.74
N GLU A 275 35.95 -11.50 8.74
CA GLU A 275 36.56 -10.47 9.59
C GLU A 275 36.35 -9.04 9.07
N GLY A 276 36.07 -8.85 7.77
CA GLY A 276 35.94 -7.52 7.18
C GLY A 276 36.03 -7.48 5.66
N ILE A 277 36.16 -6.28 5.12
CA ILE A 277 36.22 -5.99 3.68
C ILE A 277 37.68 -5.86 3.23
N ASP A 278 38.05 -6.56 2.17
CA ASP A 278 39.41 -6.55 1.62
C ASP A 278 39.60 -5.36 0.67
N ALA A 279 39.52 -4.14 1.21
CA ALA A 279 39.70 -2.90 0.49
C ALA A 279 40.54 -1.91 1.33
N SER A 280 41.31 -1.07 0.64
CA SER A 280 42.15 -0.03 1.26
C SER A 280 41.53 1.34 1.06
N ASP A 281 41.61 2.22 2.06
CA ASP A 281 41.10 3.60 1.96
C ASP A 281 39.59 3.64 1.69
N LEU A 282 38.84 3.03 2.63
CA LEU A 282 37.39 2.89 2.54
C LEU A 282 36.67 4.25 2.45
N SER A 283 37.24 5.28 3.08
CA SER A 283 36.66 6.62 3.09
C SER A 283 36.52 7.23 1.69
N ASN A 284 37.48 6.95 0.80
CA ASN A 284 37.46 7.40 -0.60
C ASN A 284 36.72 6.45 -1.55
N GLN A 285 36.15 5.36 -1.03
CA GLN A 285 35.31 4.42 -1.80
C GLN A 285 33.84 4.47 -1.40
N ALA A 286 33.55 4.89 -0.16
CA ALA A 286 32.20 4.96 0.37
C ALA A 286 31.42 6.09 -0.33
N GLN A 287 30.41 5.71 -1.10
CA GLN A 287 29.48 6.62 -1.75
C GLN A 287 28.51 7.22 -0.74
N TRP A 288 27.94 8.37 -1.09
CA TRP A 288 26.80 8.93 -0.36
C TRP A 288 25.51 8.57 -1.07
N TRP A 289 24.61 7.88 -0.38
CA TRP A 289 23.28 7.56 -0.89
C TRP A 289 22.22 8.35 -0.13
N PHE A 290 21.34 9.04 -0.86
CA PHE A 290 20.10 9.58 -0.30
C PHE A 290 18.95 8.63 -0.61
N CYS A 291 18.46 7.95 0.43
CA CYS A 291 17.44 6.91 0.29
C CYS A 291 16.04 7.48 0.52
N CYS A 292 15.14 7.34 -0.45
CA CYS A 292 13.74 7.69 -0.27
C CYS A 292 13.06 6.74 0.73
N LYS A 293 12.42 7.30 1.76
CA LYS A 293 11.70 6.52 2.77
C LYS A 293 10.48 5.77 2.22
N ALA A 294 9.85 6.29 1.16
CA ALA A 294 8.60 5.78 0.60
C ALA A 294 8.84 4.72 -0.47
N CYS A 295 9.44 5.10 -1.61
CA CYS A 295 9.57 4.22 -2.78
C CYS A 295 10.94 3.53 -2.93
N GLY A 296 11.90 3.83 -2.06
CA GLY A 296 13.23 3.21 -2.11
C GLY A 296 14.17 3.76 -3.20
N TYR A 297 13.80 4.82 -3.93
CA TYR A 297 14.71 5.51 -4.86
C TYR A 297 16.01 5.95 -4.16
N ILE A 298 17.13 5.82 -4.88
CA ILE A 298 18.47 6.19 -4.41
C ILE A 298 19.07 7.25 -5.32
N ASP A 299 19.43 8.40 -4.74
CA ASP A 299 20.35 9.37 -5.35
C ASP A 299 21.77 9.08 -4.86
N ALA A 300 22.58 8.43 -5.70
CA ALA A 300 23.96 8.06 -5.38
C ALA A 300 24.95 9.17 -5.79
N ARG A 301 25.84 9.55 -4.89
CA ARG A 301 26.90 10.54 -5.10
C ARG A 301 28.26 9.92 -4.87
N GLU A 302 29.24 10.41 -5.62
CA GLU A 302 30.63 9.96 -5.52
C GLU A 302 31.21 10.13 -4.11
N PRO A 303 32.23 9.35 -3.74
CA PRO A 303 32.89 9.46 -2.45
C PRO A 303 33.48 10.85 -2.22
N GLN A 304 33.14 11.44 -1.08
CA GLN A 304 33.69 12.71 -0.60
C GLN A 304 33.58 12.78 0.93
N GLU A 305 34.49 13.53 1.56
CA GLU A 305 34.60 13.62 3.03
C GLU A 305 33.36 14.29 3.66
N THR A 306 32.87 15.36 3.03
CA THR A 306 31.68 16.08 3.51
C THR A 306 30.43 15.56 2.83
N ARG A 307 29.31 15.52 3.56
CA ARG A 307 28.01 15.16 3.01
C ARG A 307 27.62 16.12 1.85
N PRO A 308 27.27 15.62 0.66
CA PRO A 308 26.74 16.42 -0.43
C PRO A 308 25.40 17.10 -0.09
N ALA A 309 25.00 18.08 -0.90
CA ALA A 309 23.63 18.63 -0.82
C ALA A 309 22.60 17.57 -1.23
N ALA A 310 21.56 17.41 -0.43
CA ALA A 310 20.49 16.46 -0.70
C ALA A 310 19.53 16.99 -1.79
N PRO A 311 18.90 16.11 -2.58
CA PRO A 311 17.77 16.51 -3.43
C PRO A 311 16.61 17.02 -2.56
N THR A 312 15.86 18.01 -3.05
CA THR A 312 14.73 18.61 -2.32
C THR A 312 13.49 17.73 -2.29
N GLU A 313 13.32 16.87 -3.31
CA GLU A 313 12.23 15.91 -3.42
C GLU A 313 12.69 14.68 -4.20
N CYS A 314 12.03 13.55 -3.97
CA CYS A 314 12.28 12.32 -4.69
C CYS A 314 11.74 12.43 -6.14
N PRO A 315 12.54 12.15 -7.19
CA PRO A 315 12.09 12.24 -8.57
C PRO A 315 11.11 11.13 -8.99
N ARG A 316 10.83 10.16 -8.11
CA ARG A 316 9.90 9.05 -8.37
C ARG A 316 8.54 9.29 -7.73
N CYS A 317 8.48 9.38 -6.41
CA CYS A 317 7.22 9.57 -5.67
C CYS A 317 7.00 11.00 -5.16
N ARG A 318 7.92 11.95 -5.41
CA ARG A 318 7.86 13.35 -4.94
C ARG A 318 7.89 13.56 -3.43
N ASP A 319 8.23 12.51 -2.66
CA ASP A 319 8.44 12.62 -1.21
C ASP A 319 9.60 13.60 -0.91
N THR A 320 9.32 14.61 -0.08
CA THR A 320 10.28 15.66 0.30
C THR A 320 11.24 15.24 1.40
N ASP A 321 10.92 14.17 2.14
CA ASP A 321 11.70 13.76 3.30
C ASP A 321 13.02 13.09 2.90
N ILE A 322 13.24 12.84 1.60
CA ILE A 322 14.55 12.46 1.06
C ILE A 322 15.65 13.50 1.40
N ALA A 323 15.26 14.76 1.64
CA ALA A 323 16.16 15.84 2.03
C ALA A 323 16.61 15.76 3.50
N GLU A 324 15.94 14.97 4.35
CA GLU A 324 16.22 14.88 5.78
C GLU A 324 17.65 14.38 6.07
N VAL A 325 18.17 14.75 7.24
CA VAL A 325 19.53 14.41 7.63
C VAL A 325 19.71 12.88 7.74
N GLY A 326 18.73 12.15 8.26
CA GLY A 326 18.80 10.69 8.42
C GLY A 326 18.85 9.89 7.11
N ARG A 327 18.53 10.50 5.95
CA ARG A 327 18.47 9.81 4.66
C ARG A 327 19.80 9.65 3.96
N ALA A 328 20.81 10.42 4.37
CA ALA A 328 22.14 10.32 3.79
C ALA A 328 22.94 9.23 4.48
N ARG A 329 23.34 8.22 3.71
CA ARG A 329 24.02 7.03 4.20
C ARG A 329 25.35 6.89 3.48
N ARG A 330 26.39 6.47 4.19
CA ARG A 330 27.65 6.08 3.58
C ARG A 330 27.54 4.61 3.19
N VAL A 331 27.76 4.31 1.93
CA VAL A 331 27.49 2.97 1.38
C VAL A 331 28.71 2.47 0.61
N LEU A 332 29.11 1.23 0.88
CA LEU A 332 30.22 0.55 0.21
C LEU A 332 29.73 -0.61 -0.66
N ARG A 333 30.25 -0.69 -1.89
CA ARG A 333 30.01 -1.84 -2.76
C ARG A 333 30.74 -3.06 -2.22
N LEU A 334 30.02 -4.12 -1.89
CA LEU A 334 30.63 -5.36 -1.39
C LEU A 334 31.23 -6.15 -2.55
N SER A 335 32.54 -6.08 -2.76
CA SER A 335 33.24 -6.80 -3.83
C SER A 335 34.16 -7.91 -3.31
N ARG A 336 34.86 -7.66 -2.20
CA ARG A 336 35.84 -8.58 -1.62
C ARG A 336 35.81 -8.52 -0.10
N VAL A 337 35.89 -9.67 0.53
CA VAL A 337 35.99 -9.81 1.99
C VAL A 337 37.14 -10.73 2.35
N PHE A 338 37.54 -10.76 3.61
CA PHE A 338 38.62 -11.64 4.08
C PHE A 338 38.26 -12.34 5.38
N ALA A 339 38.93 -13.47 5.60
CA ALA A 339 38.87 -14.24 6.84
C ALA A 339 40.26 -14.83 7.13
N ASP A 340 40.63 -14.89 8.41
CA ASP A 340 41.85 -15.54 8.89
C ASP A 340 41.45 -16.71 9.79
N VAL A 341 41.72 -17.94 9.36
CA VAL A 341 41.12 -19.15 9.92
C VAL A 341 42.21 -20.09 10.40
N SER A 342 42.17 -20.44 11.69
CA SER A 342 42.98 -21.53 12.26
C SER A 342 42.25 -22.86 12.04
N GLN A 343 42.82 -23.77 11.25
CA GLN A 343 42.21 -25.07 10.92
C GLN A 343 41.93 -25.90 12.18
N ASP A 344 42.80 -25.82 13.18
CA ASP A 344 42.67 -26.58 14.42
C ASP A 344 41.47 -26.10 15.26
N ASP A 345 41.14 -24.81 15.18
CA ASP A 345 40.04 -24.19 15.92
C ASP A 345 38.72 -24.16 15.13
N ALA A 346 38.79 -24.21 13.80
CA ALA A 346 37.66 -23.97 12.90
C ALA A 346 37.02 -25.25 12.32
N ARG A 347 37.44 -26.44 12.75
CA ARG A 347 36.82 -27.71 12.30
C ARG A 347 35.39 -27.81 12.84
N ILE A 348 34.46 -28.09 11.94
CA ILE A 348 33.05 -28.31 12.29
C ILE A 348 32.97 -29.50 13.27
N GLY A 349 32.51 -29.24 14.50
CA GLY A 349 32.23 -30.27 15.51
C GLY A 349 30.75 -30.68 15.51
N ASP A 350 30.46 -31.90 15.98
CA ASP A 350 29.08 -32.42 16.17
C ASP A 350 28.30 -31.68 17.28
N SER A 351 28.92 -30.73 17.99
CA SER A 351 28.31 -30.03 19.13
C SER A 351 27.39 -28.87 18.77
N SER A 352 27.33 -28.46 17.49
CA SER A 352 26.43 -27.39 17.01
C SER A 352 25.59 -27.90 15.84
N ASP A 353 24.53 -28.66 16.16
CA ASP A 353 23.54 -29.12 15.16
C ASP A 353 22.82 -27.95 14.46
N GLU A 354 22.87 -26.74 15.04
CA GLU A 354 22.46 -25.50 14.38
C GLU A 354 23.69 -24.72 13.89
N ARG A 355 23.80 -24.57 12.57
CA ARG A 355 24.75 -23.63 11.96
C ARG A 355 24.34 -22.23 12.37
N LEU A 356 25.24 -21.47 13.02
CA LEU A 356 24.99 -20.09 13.38
C LEU A 356 24.79 -19.27 12.11
N ARG A 357 23.54 -18.98 11.76
CA ARG A 357 23.22 -18.11 10.62
C ARG A 357 22.98 -16.71 11.16
N THR A 358 23.99 -15.86 11.04
CA THR A 358 23.87 -14.44 11.36
C THR A 358 22.80 -13.81 10.46
N HIS A 359 21.76 -13.24 11.06
CA HIS A 359 20.71 -12.55 10.34
C HIS A 359 21.09 -11.09 10.11
N PHE A 360 20.95 -10.63 8.87
CA PHE A 360 21.19 -9.26 8.45
C PHE A 360 19.92 -8.70 7.81
N GLU A 361 19.67 -7.41 8.03
CA GLU A 361 18.58 -6.67 7.40
C GLU A 361 19.06 -6.21 6.00
N VAL A 362 18.46 -6.78 4.94
CA VAL A 362 18.83 -6.47 3.54
C VAL A 362 17.58 -6.03 2.78
N LEU A 363 17.61 -4.81 2.25
CA LEU A 363 16.48 -4.20 1.57
C LEU A 363 16.68 -4.18 0.05
N PRO A 364 15.74 -4.70 -0.75
CA PRO A 364 15.69 -4.45 -2.19
C PRO A 364 15.16 -3.05 -2.47
N LEU A 365 15.91 -2.29 -3.26
CA LEU A 365 15.67 -0.89 -3.60
C LEU A 365 15.63 -0.76 -5.13
N ALA A 366 14.42 -0.71 -5.68
CA ALA A 366 14.18 -0.66 -7.11
C ALA A 366 14.02 0.78 -7.60
N ASP A 367 14.75 1.15 -8.66
CA ASP A 367 14.59 2.44 -9.32
C ASP A 367 13.54 2.39 -10.44
N PHE A 368 12.30 2.76 -10.11
CA PHE A 368 11.18 2.83 -11.04
C PHE A 368 11.23 4.08 -11.94
N ASP A 369 12.27 4.17 -12.78
CA ASP A 369 12.41 5.28 -13.73
C ASP A 369 11.34 5.21 -14.84
N PRO A 370 10.42 6.19 -14.93
CA PRO A 370 9.39 6.19 -15.97
C PRO A 370 9.96 6.22 -17.39
N THR A 371 11.18 6.74 -17.59
CA THR A 371 11.84 6.78 -18.91
C THR A 371 12.32 5.42 -19.39
N ARG A 372 12.42 4.44 -18.48
CA ARG A 372 12.83 3.06 -18.76
C ARG A 372 11.65 2.09 -18.87
N ALA A 373 10.42 2.56 -18.62
CA ALA A 373 9.22 1.78 -18.83
C ALA A 373 9.00 1.54 -20.33
N VAL A 374 8.84 0.27 -20.72
CA VAL A 374 8.68 -0.14 -22.12
C VAL A 374 7.23 -0.49 -22.45
N ARG A 375 6.53 -1.12 -21.51
CA ARG A 375 5.11 -1.47 -21.61
C ARG A 375 4.48 -1.35 -20.22
N GLN A 376 3.26 -0.86 -20.16
CA GLN A 376 2.50 -0.73 -18.93
C GLN A 376 1.01 -0.89 -19.21
N TRP A 377 0.31 -1.55 -18.30
CA TRP A 377 -1.14 -1.67 -18.34
C TRP A 377 -1.70 -1.91 -16.94
N ASN A 378 -2.98 -1.65 -16.74
CA ASN A 378 -3.68 -1.89 -15.48
C ASN A 378 -5.11 -2.40 -15.69
N VAL A 379 -5.65 -3.00 -14.63
CA VAL A 379 -7.06 -3.36 -14.47
C VAL A 379 -7.66 -2.37 -13.47
N GLU A 380 -8.40 -1.37 -13.96
CA GLU A 380 -8.84 -0.23 -13.14
C GLU A 380 -9.70 -0.68 -11.94
N ALA A 381 -10.53 -1.71 -12.12
CA ALA A 381 -11.43 -2.23 -11.10
C ALA A 381 -10.71 -2.81 -9.87
N SER A 382 -9.66 -3.62 -10.08
CA SER A 382 -8.90 -4.21 -8.97
C SER A 382 -7.73 -3.32 -8.52
N GLY A 383 -7.30 -2.36 -9.36
CA GLY A 383 -6.09 -1.58 -9.13
C GLY A 383 -4.80 -2.38 -9.33
N PHE A 384 -4.89 -3.60 -9.88
CA PHE A 384 -3.76 -4.40 -10.32
C PHE A 384 -3.16 -3.83 -11.61
N GLY A 385 -1.85 -3.91 -11.78
CA GLY A 385 -1.23 -3.58 -13.05
C GLY A 385 0.17 -4.14 -13.21
N VAL A 386 0.69 -4.03 -14.42
CA VAL A 386 2.00 -4.53 -14.78
C VAL A 386 2.78 -3.44 -15.50
N THR A 387 4.05 -3.28 -15.14
CA THR A 387 4.97 -2.42 -15.87
C THR A 387 6.29 -3.14 -16.12
N ARG A 388 6.72 -3.20 -17.38
CA ARG A 388 8.03 -3.72 -17.76
C ARG A 388 9.05 -2.60 -17.88
N TYR A 389 10.18 -2.78 -17.21
CA TYR A 389 11.33 -1.87 -17.26
C TYR A 389 12.49 -2.54 -17.97
N ARG A 390 13.18 -1.77 -18.83
CA ARG A 390 14.45 -2.18 -19.43
C ARG A 390 15.62 -1.53 -18.70
N GLY A 391 16.60 -2.33 -18.30
CA GLY A 391 17.79 -1.84 -17.61
C GLY A 391 17.45 -1.14 -16.29
N MET A 392 16.47 -1.64 -15.54
CA MET A 392 16.15 -1.12 -14.21
C MET A 392 17.36 -1.28 -13.28
N HIS A 393 17.66 -0.24 -12.50
CA HIS A 393 18.68 -0.32 -11.44
C HIS A 393 18.03 -0.91 -10.19
N LEU A 394 18.40 -2.14 -9.85
CA LEU A 394 18.01 -2.81 -8.62
C LEU A 394 19.21 -2.86 -7.67
N ARG A 395 19.05 -2.25 -6.50
CA ARG A 395 20.09 -2.20 -5.47
C ARG A 395 19.64 -2.98 -4.24
N TRP A 396 20.55 -3.72 -3.64
CA TRP A 396 20.32 -4.31 -2.32
C TRP A 396 21.19 -3.60 -1.30
N LEU A 397 20.58 -3.17 -0.21
CA LEU A 397 21.25 -2.46 0.87
C LEU A 397 21.22 -3.34 2.13
N ASN A 398 22.37 -3.85 2.54
CA ASN A 398 22.54 -4.48 3.84
C ASN A 398 22.87 -3.41 4.88
N THR A 399 21.92 -3.17 5.78
CA THR A 399 22.02 -2.17 6.84
C THR A 399 22.57 -2.73 8.15
N GLY A 400 23.09 -3.96 8.14
CA GLY A 400 23.75 -4.63 9.25
C GLY A 400 22.84 -5.53 10.09
N ARG A 401 23.26 -5.81 11.33
CA ARG A 401 22.55 -6.72 12.23
C ARG A 401 21.37 -5.99 12.90
N PRO A 402 20.17 -6.59 12.97
CA PRO A 402 19.05 -6.03 13.72
C PRO A 402 19.37 -5.87 15.21
N LEU A 403 18.88 -4.81 15.82
CA LEU A 403 18.98 -4.58 17.26
C LEU A 403 17.62 -4.78 17.94
N ALA A 404 17.63 -5.32 19.15
CA ALA A 404 16.44 -5.37 20.00
C ALA A 404 16.09 -3.94 20.47
N GLY A 405 14.99 -3.37 19.98
CA GLY A 405 14.55 -2.00 20.30
C GLY A 405 13.53 -1.44 19.30
N GLN A 406 13.13 -0.18 19.48
CA GLN A 406 12.21 0.50 18.55
C GLN A 406 12.91 0.88 17.24
N SER A 407 12.18 0.75 16.13
CA SER A 407 12.58 1.22 14.80
C SER A 407 12.94 2.71 14.83
N VAL A 408 14.13 3.06 14.36
CA VAL A 408 14.64 4.44 14.38
C VAL A 408 14.43 5.14 13.03
N ASP A 409 14.21 4.38 11.95
CA ASP A 409 14.15 4.91 10.60
C ASP A 409 13.24 4.07 9.67
N ARG A 410 12.99 4.55 8.44
CA ARG A 410 12.28 3.84 7.37
C ARG A 410 12.97 4.00 6.01
N ILE A 411 13.14 2.90 5.27
CA ILE A 411 13.62 2.93 3.88
C ILE A 411 12.72 2.03 3.04
N SER A 412 12.27 2.51 1.88
CA SER A 412 11.41 1.73 0.98
C SER A 412 10.17 1.15 1.70
N GLY A 413 9.50 1.98 2.51
CA GLY A 413 8.34 1.59 3.32
C GLY A 413 8.65 0.73 4.55
N ASN A 414 9.83 0.12 4.62
CA ASN A 414 10.23 -0.80 5.68
C ASN A 414 10.84 -0.07 6.88
N ALA A 415 10.38 -0.42 8.07
CA ALA A 415 10.94 0.02 9.34
C ALA A 415 12.32 -0.59 9.55
N LEU A 416 13.34 0.24 9.80
CA LEU A 416 14.71 -0.20 10.00
C LEU A 416 15.04 -0.37 11.48
N SER A 417 15.64 -1.52 11.80
CA SER A 417 16.00 -1.90 13.17
C SER A 417 17.50 -2.17 13.35
N SER A 418 18.29 -2.15 12.26
CA SER A 418 19.71 -2.45 12.28
C SER A 418 20.63 -1.23 12.44
N ARG A 419 21.93 -1.50 12.64
CA ARG A 419 23.02 -0.52 12.59
C ARG A 419 24.02 -0.84 11.50
N ASP A 420 24.62 0.22 10.97
CA ASP A 420 25.75 0.22 10.06
C ASP A 420 26.91 -0.70 10.50
N PHE A 421 27.71 -1.12 9.53
CA PHE A 421 28.96 -1.81 9.75
C PHE A 421 30.04 -0.80 10.14
N ARG A 422 30.63 -1.00 11.32
CA ARG A 422 31.79 -0.24 11.79
C ARG A 422 33.06 -0.91 11.29
N LEU A 423 33.75 -0.30 10.33
CA LEU A 423 34.97 -0.85 9.75
C LEU A 423 36.15 0.08 10.01
N CYS A 424 37.36 -0.47 10.16
CA CYS A 424 38.56 0.35 10.13
C CYS A 424 38.68 1.05 8.77
N GLU A 425 38.77 2.38 8.75
CA GLU A 425 38.80 3.17 7.50
C GLU A 425 39.99 2.84 6.59
N ALA A 426 41.09 2.32 7.16
CA ALA A 426 42.31 1.98 6.42
C ALA A 426 42.37 0.51 5.97
N CYS A 427 42.05 -0.44 6.86
CA CYS A 427 42.26 -1.87 6.61
C CYS A 427 40.98 -2.70 6.44
N GLY A 428 39.80 -2.11 6.67
CA GLY A 428 38.49 -2.71 6.43
C GLY A 428 38.10 -3.85 7.37
N LYS A 429 38.88 -4.12 8.42
CA LYS A 429 38.51 -5.07 9.48
C LYS A 429 37.35 -4.52 10.32
N LEU A 430 36.44 -5.41 10.73
CA LEU A 430 35.29 -5.11 11.55
C LEU A 430 35.74 -4.67 12.95
N ASP A 431 35.22 -3.53 13.38
CA ASP A 431 35.36 -3.02 14.75
C ASP A 431 34.17 -3.51 15.60
N THR A 432 34.45 -4.36 16.58
CA THR A 432 33.45 -4.98 17.46
C THR A 432 33.30 -4.27 18.80
N ASP A 433 34.28 -3.48 19.21
CA ASP A 433 34.30 -2.79 20.51
C ASP A 433 33.93 -1.31 20.35
N THR A 434 33.51 -0.67 21.44
CA THR A 434 33.24 0.77 21.44
C THR A 434 34.07 1.43 22.53
N ARG A 435 34.76 2.53 22.17
CA ARG A 435 35.54 3.48 23.00
C ARG A 435 37.06 3.25 23.10
N ALA A 436 37.63 2.20 22.52
CA ALA A 436 39.08 2.00 22.48
C ALA A 436 39.51 1.12 21.30
N SER A 437 40.43 1.62 20.46
CA SER A 437 41.04 0.85 19.38
C SER A 437 41.99 -0.20 19.96
N SER A 438 41.80 -1.47 19.58
CA SER A 438 42.70 -2.56 19.94
C SER A 438 43.47 -3.09 18.73
N ALA A 439 44.70 -3.56 18.94
CA ALA A 439 45.53 -4.10 17.85
C ALA A 439 44.89 -5.30 17.11
N ARG A 440 43.85 -5.92 17.68
CA ARG A 440 43.10 -7.05 17.12
C ARG A 440 42.01 -6.63 16.14
N GLU A 441 41.48 -5.41 16.26
CA GLU A 441 40.53 -4.80 15.32
C GLU A 441 41.20 -4.34 14.01
N HIS A 442 42.51 -4.54 13.89
CA HIS A 442 43.28 -4.15 12.72
C HIS A 442 43.98 -5.33 12.08
N ARG A 443 44.22 -5.24 10.77
CA ARG A 443 45.17 -6.15 10.11
C ARG A 443 46.59 -5.88 10.61
N PRO A 444 47.49 -6.88 10.65
CA PRO A 444 48.85 -6.70 11.18
C PRO A 444 49.65 -5.56 10.55
N TRP A 445 49.43 -5.28 9.27
CA TRP A 445 50.08 -4.20 8.50
C TRP A 445 49.25 -2.91 8.40
N CYS A 446 48.19 -2.75 9.22
CA CYS A 446 47.41 -1.52 9.24
C CYS A 446 48.21 -0.38 9.88
N ARG A 447 48.19 0.80 9.25
CA ARG A 447 48.85 2.01 9.76
C ARG A 447 48.33 2.48 11.13
N TYR A 448 47.08 2.16 11.46
CA TYR A 448 46.42 2.57 12.70
C TYR A 448 46.46 1.52 13.82
N ARG A 449 47.13 0.37 13.59
CA ARG A 449 47.15 -0.75 14.56
C ARG A 449 47.70 -0.37 15.93
N SER A 450 48.63 0.58 15.98
CA SER A 450 49.25 1.06 17.22
C SER A 450 48.67 2.39 17.73
N ASP A 451 47.66 2.94 17.03
CA ASP A 451 46.96 4.13 17.48
C ASP A 451 45.84 3.74 18.45
N SER A 452 45.78 4.45 19.58
CA SER A 452 44.71 4.30 20.56
C SER A 452 43.40 4.98 20.15
N ALA A 453 43.46 5.91 19.19
CA ALA A 453 42.28 6.57 18.64
C ALA A 453 41.49 5.62 17.73
N GLU A 454 40.16 5.75 17.73
CA GLU A 454 39.30 5.02 16.80
C GLU A 454 39.42 5.61 15.38
N HIS A 455 39.70 4.73 14.42
CA HIS A 455 39.76 5.05 12.99
C HIS A 455 38.68 4.29 12.24
N VAL A 456 37.43 4.63 12.54
CA VAL A 456 36.24 3.86 12.13
C VAL A 456 35.42 4.62 11.11
N ILE A 457 34.98 3.91 10.07
CA ILE A 457 33.95 4.35 9.15
C ILE A 457 32.68 3.52 9.37
N ALA A 458 31.58 4.23 9.56
CA ALA A 458 30.21 3.72 9.60
C ALA A 458 29.68 3.58 8.16
N VAL A 459 29.37 2.36 7.71
CA VAL A 459 28.86 2.12 6.35
C VAL A 459 27.73 1.10 6.30
N ASP A 460 26.86 1.22 5.32
CA ASP A 460 26.05 0.09 4.83
C ASP A 460 26.76 -0.59 3.66
N LEU A 461 26.39 -1.83 3.38
CA LEU A 461 26.93 -2.59 2.26
C LEU A 461 25.91 -2.70 1.15
N MET A 462 26.35 -2.58 -0.10
CA MET A 462 25.47 -2.67 -1.25
C MET A 462 25.95 -3.56 -2.37
N ARG A 463 24.97 -4.00 -3.15
CA ARG A 463 25.13 -4.56 -4.50
C ARG A 463 24.16 -3.85 -5.43
N GLU A 464 24.53 -3.77 -6.70
CA GLU A 464 23.69 -3.20 -7.75
C GLU A 464 23.67 -4.13 -8.96
N LEU A 465 22.47 -4.33 -9.50
CA LEU A 465 22.20 -5.05 -10.73
C LEU A 465 21.40 -4.14 -11.66
N SER A 466 21.87 -3.97 -12.89
CA SER A 466 21.09 -3.35 -13.97
C SER A 466 20.50 -4.46 -14.83
N THR A 467 19.18 -4.61 -14.88
CA THR A 467 18.53 -5.79 -15.49
C THR A 467 17.14 -5.47 -16.05
N GLU A 468 16.52 -6.42 -16.73
CA GLU A 468 15.09 -6.36 -17.07
C GLU A 468 14.24 -6.78 -15.87
N ALA A 469 13.10 -6.10 -15.69
CA ALA A 469 12.19 -6.40 -14.61
C ALA A 469 10.72 -6.13 -14.98
N LEU A 470 9.82 -6.88 -14.35
CA LEU A 470 8.38 -6.70 -14.34
C LEU A 470 7.95 -6.31 -12.92
N ALA A 471 7.27 -5.18 -12.80
CA ALA A 471 6.60 -4.79 -11.57
C ALA A 471 5.13 -5.17 -11.68
N PHE A 472 4.70 -6.15 -10.89
CA PHE A 472 3.30 -6.47 -10.64
C PHE A 472 2.80 -5.54 -9.53
N VAL A 473 2.21 -4.40 -9.91
CA VAL A 473 1.63 -3.44 -8.96
C VAL A 473 0.35 -4.04 -8.40
N LEU A 474 0.33 -4.32 -7.10
CA LEU A 474 -0.75 -5.04 -6.47
C LEU A 474 -1.87 -4.08 -6.01
N PRO A 475 -3.11 -4.59 -5.91
CA PRO A 475 -4.19 -3.89 -5.22
C PRO A 475 -3.78 -3.42 -3.83
N LEU A 476 -4.33 -2.29 -3.37
CA LEU A 476 -3.92 -1.69 -2.09
C LEU A 476 -4.21 -2.58 -0.87
N GLY A 477 -5.18 -3.50 -0.98
CA GLY A 477 -5.46 -4.52 0.04
C GLY A 477 -4.25 -5.38 0.42
N PHE A 478 -3.27 -5.55 -0.47
CA PHE A 478 -2.04 -6.29 -0.19
C PHE A 478 -1.06 -5.55 0.73
N ALA A 479 -1.28 -4.26 1.00
CA ALA A 479 -0.34 -3.45 1.80
C ALA A 479 -0.18 -3.96 3.24
N THR A 480 -1.20 -4.65 3.76
CA THR A 480 -1.21 -5.25 5.11
C THR A 480 -1.14 -6.78 5.10
N ASP A 481 -1.18 -7.42 3.92
CA ASP A 481 -1.19 -8.88 3.78
C ASP A 481 0.16 -9.43 3.32
N ARG A 482 1.14 -9.44 4.24
CA ARG A 482 2.48 -9.95 3.93
C ARG A 482 2.46 -11.43 3.51
N VAL A 483 1.61 -12.24 4.15
CA VAL A 483 1.49 -13.67 3.86
C VAL A 483 0.95 -13.90 2.45
N GLY A 484 -0.07 -13.15 2.04
CA GLY A 484 -0.60 -13.17 0.68
C GLY A 484 0.41 -12.72 -0.35
N VAL A 485 1.18 -11.65 -0.09
CA VAL A 485 2.24 -11.18 -1.00
C VAL A 485 3.33 -12.24 -1.18
N ASP A 486 3.84 -12.83 -0.10
CA ASP A 486 4.87 -13.88 -0.16
C ASP A 486 4.34 -15.16 -0.86
N SER A 487 3.08 -15.51 -0.60
CA SER A 487 2.45 -16.67 -1.21
C SER A 487 2.19 -16.46 -2.70
N LEU A 488 1.78 -15.27 -3.09
CA LEU A 488 1.64 -14.87 -4.50
C LEU A 488 2.98 -14.87 -5.23
N ALA A 489 4.05 -14.35 -4.61
CA ALA A 489 5.38 -14.38 -5.19
C ALA A 489 5.84 -15.82 -5.50
N SER A 490 5.63 -16.72 -4.53
CA SER A 490 5.93 -18.14 -4.67
C SER A 490 5.08 -18.81 -5.74
N ALA A 491 3.81 -18.40 -5.87
CA ALA A 491 2.88 -18.91 -6.86
C ALA A 491 3.23 -18.44 -8.29
N ILE A 492 3.66 -17.18 -8.46
CA ILE A 492 4.13 -16.67 -9.77
C ILE A 492 5.34 -17.46 -10.26
N LEU A 493 6.32 -17.74 -9.40
CA LEU A 493 7.48 -18.58 -9.75
C LEU A 493 7.07 -19.99 -10.17
N LEU A 494 6.14 -20.62 -9.44
CA LEU A 494 5.56 -21.91 -9.81
C LEU A 494 4.83 -21.84 -11.17
N GLY A 495 4.04 -20.80 -11.41
CA GLY A 495 3.34 -20.57 -12.67
C GLY A 495 4.29 -20.43 -13.86
N LEU A 496 5.42 -19.76 -13.68
CA LEU A 496 6.48 -19.67 -14.69
C LEU A 496 7.05 -21.06 -15.00
N GLU A 497 7.34 -21.89 -13.98
CA GLU A 497 7.82 -23.26 -14.20
C GLU A 497 6.81 -24.11 -14.99
N ILE A 498 5.52 -24.03 -14.62
CA ILE A 498 4.44 -24.79 -15.27
C ILE A 498 4.28 -24.36 -16.74
N THR A 499 4.24 -23.06 -17.01
CA THR A 499 3.94 -22.52 -18.36
C THR A 499 5.12 -22.59 -19.32
N THR A 500 6.36 -22.53 -18.83
CA THR A 500 7.55 -22.59 -19.69
C THR A 500 8.20 -23.98 -19.75
N GLY A 501 7.80 -24.90 -18.86
CA GLY A 501 8.29 -26.28 -18.84
C GLY A 501 9.72 -26.43 -18.28
N GLY A 502 10.24 -25.43 -17.59
CA GLY A 502 11.57 -25.44 -16.96
C GLY A 502 11.67 -24.47 -15.78
N SER A 503 12.60 -24.75 -14.86
CA SER A 503 12.74 -23.94 -13.63
C SER A 503 13.20 -22.52 -13.94
N PRO A 504 12.55 -21.47 -13.38
CA PRO A 504 12.94 -20.08 -13.57
C PRO A 504 14.14 -19.65 -12.68
N ASP A 505 15.17 -20.50 -12.55
CA ASP A 505 16.27 -20.33 -11.57
C ASP A 505 17.08 -19.02 -11.73
N HIS A 506 17.01 -18.41 -12.92
CA HIS A 506 17.69 -17.14 -13.23
C HIS A 506 16.83 -15.91 -12.90
N LEU A 507 15.61 -16.08 -12.38
CA LEU A 507 14.71 -15.00 -11.99
C LEU A 507 14.67 -14.85 -10.47
N GLY A 508 14.71 -13.60 -10.01
CA GLY A 508 14.44 -13.23 -8.62
C GLY A 508 13.09 -12.52 -8.51
N ILE A 509 12.42 -12.66 -7.38
CA ILE A 509 11.20 -11.91 -7.06
C ILE A 509 11.34 -11.24 -5.69
N ALA A 510 10.97 -9.96 -5.61
CA ALA A 510 11.06 -9.17 -4.39
C ALA A 510 9.81 -8.32 -4.18
N SER A 511 9.34 -8.20 -2.94
CA SER A 511 8.30 -7.25 -2.57
C SER A 511 8.92 -5.85 -2.40
N VAL A 512 8.37 -4.87 -3.10
CA VAL A 512 8.86 -3.48 -3.11
C VAL A 512 7.70 -2.48 -3.23
N PRO A 513 7.81 -1.27 -2.67
CA PRO A 513 6.84 -0.20 -2.86
C PRO A 513 7.01 0.46 -4.24
N HIS A 514 5.97 0.41 -5.06
CA HIS A 514 5.94 1.03 -6.39
C HIS A 514 5.31 2.44 -6.32
N PRO A 515 5.96 3.49 -6.87
CA PRO A 515 5.44 4.87 -6.84
C PRO A 515 4.20 5.03 -7.74
N VAL A 516 3.13 5.62 -7.20
CA VAL A 516 1.87 5.79 -7.93
C VAL A 516 1.91 7.01 -8.84
N ALA A 517 1.62 6.82 -10.13
CA ALA A 517 1.56 7.93 -11.09
C ALA A 517 0.44 8.92 -10.72
N GLY A 518 0.79 10.22 -10.63
CA GLY A 518 -0.17 11.27 -10.24
C GLY A 518 -0.61 11.25 -8.76
N GLY A 519 -0.09 10.32 -7.95
CA GLY A 519 -0.37 10.21 -6.51
C GLY A 519 0.25 11.33 -5.68
N ALA A 520 -0.21 11.53 -4.46
CA ALA A 520 0.35 12.51 -3.52
C ALA A 520 1.85 12.26 -3.27
N PRO A 521 2.62 13.27 -2.82
CA PRO A 521 4.01 13.08 -2.41
C PRO A 521 4.17 11.88 -1.46
N GLY A 522 5.01 10.91 -1.84
CA GLY A 522 5.26 9.68 -1.08
C GLY A 522 4.23 8.55 -1.28
N GLU A 523 3.22 8.73 -2.12
CA GLU A 523 2.21 7.69 -2.38
C GLU A 523 2.81 6.51 -3.16
N THR A 524 2.65 5.31 -2.61
CA THR A 524 3.17 4.05 -3.17
C THR A 524 2.14 2.93 -3.02
N ARG A 525 2.28 1.88 -3.83
CA ARG A 525 1.53 0.62 -3.71
C ARG A 525 2.47 -0.56 -3.50
N PRO A 526 2.04 -1.63 -2.81
CA PRO A 526 2.80 -2.87 -2.80
C PRO A 526 2.96 -3.39 -4.23
N ALA A 527 4.15 -3.90 -4.56
CA ALA A 527 4.40 -4.53 -5.84
C ALA A 527 5.31 -5.75 -5.67
N LEU A 528 5.09 -6.76 -6.50
CA LEU A 528 6.06 -7.84 -6.71
C LEU A 528 6.93 -7.52 -7.91
N LEU A 529 8.21 -7.36 -7.67
CA LEU A 529 9.21 -7.10 -8.69
C LEU A 529 9.88 -8.41 -9.09
N LEU A 530 9.48 -8.94 -10.24
CA LEU A 530 10.15 -10.06 -10.89
C LEU A 530 11.28 -9.50 -11.75
N HIS A 531 12.51 -9.93 -11.52
CA HIS A 531 13.68 -9.43 -12.24
C HIS A 531 14.58 -10.58 -12.66
N ASP A 532 15.33 -10.36 -13.72
CA ASP A 532 16.38 -11.29 -14.11
C ASP A 532 17.62 -11.07 -13.24
N THR A 533 18.27 -12.15 -12.79
CA THR A 533 19.49 -12.09 -11.96
C THR A 533 20.76 -11.85 -12.79
N VAL A 534 20.67 -11.98 -14.12
CA VAL A 534 21.78 -11.75 -15.06
C VAL A 534 21.85 -10.25 -15.41
N PRO A 535 23.03 -9.60 -15.29
CA PRO A 535 23.22 -8.23 -15.73
C PRO A 535 22.79 -8.02 -17.19
N GLY A 536 22.01 -6.98 -17.45
CA GLY A 536 21.43 -6.66 -18.75
C GLY A 536 20.13 -7.41 -19.08
N GLY A 537 19.83 -8.51 -18.38
CA GLY A 537 18.67 -9.37 -18.60
C GLY A 537 18.86 -10.40 -19.73
N THR A 538 18.19 -11.54 -19.61
CA THR A 538 18.17 -12.63 -20.59
C THR A 538 17.02 -12.50 -21.60
N GLY A 539 16.24 -11.42 -21.59
CA GLY A 539 15.08 -11.29 -22.47
C GLY A 539 13.89 -12.15 -22.08
N TYR A 540 14.02 -13.03 -21.07
CA TYR A 540 12.97 -13.96 -20.64
C TYR A 540 11.67 -13.25 -20.27
N LEU A 541 11.77 -12.09 -19.62
CA LEU A 541 10.62 -11.29 -19.18
C LEU A 541 9.90 -10.54 -20.31
N THR A 542 10.44 -10.53 -21.54
CA THR A 542 9.85 -9.78 -22.67
C THR A 542 8.42 -10.23 -22.97
N ASP A 543 8.17 -11.53 -22.87
CA ASP A 543 6.89 -12.14 -23.24
C ASP A 543 5.89 -12.21 -22.07
N HIS A 544 6.34 -11.89 -20.85
CA HIS A 544 5.52 -11.97 -19.62
C HIS A 544 4.91 -10.62 -19.22
N ASP A 545 5.06 -9.59 -20.06
CA ASP A 545 4.39 -8.29 -19.91
C ASP A 545 2.99 -8.26 -20.57
N ASP A 546 2.54 -9.38 -21.16
CA ASP A 546 1.24 -9.48 -21.82
C ASP A 546 0.14 -9.93 -20.85
N SER A 547 -0.99 -9.21 -20.84
CA SER A 547 -2.10 -9.48 -19.93
C SER A 547 -2.73 -10.85 -20.15
N SER A 548 -2.82 -11.34 -21.40
CA SER A 548 -3.41 -12.65 -21.70
C SER A 548 -2.50 -13.79 -21.25
N ARG A 549 -1.18 -13.63 -21.42
CA ARG A 549 -0.20 -14.62 -20.93
C ARG A 549 -0.13 -14.66 -19.41
N LEU A 550 -0.22 -13.50 -18.75
CA LEU A 550 -0.24 -13.45 -17.29
C LEU A 550 -1.53 -14.06 -16.73
N TRP A 551 -2.68 -13.79 -17.36
CA TRP A 551 -3.94 -14.45 -17.04
C TRP A 551 -3.79 -15.98 -17.10
N ASN A 552 -3.31 -16.49 -18.24
CA ASN A 552 -3.06 -17.92 -18.46
C ASN A 552 -2.16 -18.52 -17.36
N LEU A 553 -1.07 -17.82 -17.02
CA LEU A 553 -0.15 -18.24 -15.96
C LEU A 553 -0.83 -18.34 -14.60
N LEU A 554 -1.60 -17.33 -14.20
CA LEU A 554 -2.29 -17.29 -12.91
C LEU A 554 -3.34 -18.40 -12.80
N ILE A 555 -4.11 -18.64 -13.86
CA ILE A 555 -5.13 -19.72 -13.90
C ILE A 555 -4.48 -21.10 -13.80
N HIS A 556 -3.45 -21.39 -14.59
CA HIS A 556 -2.76 -22.68 -14.51
C HIS A 556 -2.11 -22.91 -13.15
N THR A 557 -1.60 -21.85 -12.53
CA THR A 557 -1.08 -21.91 -11.16
C THR A 557 -2.18 -22.25 -10.17
N GLY A 558 -3.32 -21.55 -10.22
CA GLY A 558 -4.48 -21.81 -9.37
C GLY A 558 -5.00 -23.24 -9.52
N GLN A 559 -5.16 -23.72 -10.76
CA GLN A 559 -5.58 -25.10 -11.08
C GLN A 559 -4.60 -26.13 -10.51
N HIS A 560 -3.29 -25.91 -10.62
CA HIS A 560 -2.29 -26.81 -10.06
C HIS A 560 -2.35 -26.86 -8.53
N LEU A 561 -2.54 -25.71 -7.89
CA LEU A 561 -2.68 -25.62 -6.44
C LEU A 561 -3.96 -26.29 -5.93
N GLU A 562 -5.10 -26.07 -6.58
CA GLU A 562 -6.38 -26.73 -6.23
C GLU A 562 -6.30 -28.26 -6.33
N ASN A 563 -5.66 -28.76 -7.40
CA ASN A 563 -5.54 -30.19 -7.66
C ASN A 563 -4.39 -30.87 -6.91
N CYS A 564 -3.62 -30.12 -6.12
CA CYS A 564 -2.45 -30.66 -5.44
C CYS A 564 -2.85 -31.65 -4.32
N PRO A 565 -2.32 -32.89 -4.31
CA PRO A 565 -2.67 -33.91 -3.31
C PRO A 565 -2.42 -33.50 -1.86
N CYS A 566 -1.46 -32.59 -1.62
CA CYS A 566 -1.09 -32.16 -0.27
C CYS A 566 -2.21 -31.42 0.49
N ARG A 567 -3.27 -31.01 -0.24
CA ARG A 567 -4.48 -30.46 0.36
C ARG A 567 -5.19 -31.48 1.26
N ALA A 568 -5.33 -32.73 0.81
CA ALA A 568 -5.97 -33.79 1.57
C ALA A 568 -5.14 -34.22 2.80
N GLU A 569 -3.84 -33.91 2.80
CA GLU A 569 -2.91 -34.21 3.88
C GLU A 569 -2.84 -33.12 4.95
N GLY A 570 -3.57 -32.00 4.79
CA GLY A 570 -3.56 -30.88 5.74
C GLY A 570 -2.23 -30.11 5.77
N LYS A 571 -1.42 -30.19 4.70
CA LYS A 571 -0.14 -29.46 4.59
C LYS A 571 -0.36 -28.10 3.93
N ASP A 572 0.35 -27.07 4.42
CA ASP A 572 0.31 -25.72 3.83
C ASP A 572 0.94 -25.68 2.42
N MET A 573 1.97 -26.49 2.20
CA MET A 573 2.67 -26.65 0.92
C MET A 573 3.37 -28.01 0.85
N CYS A 574 3.73 -28.46 -0.35
CA CYS A 574 4.54 -29.65 -0.56
C CYS A 574 5.62 -29.42 -1.64
N PRO A 575 6.58 -30.36 -1.79
CA PRO A 575 7.58 -30.30 -2.86
C PRO A 575 7.02 -30.27 -4.28
N ASP A 576 5.77 -30.71 -4.50
CA ASP A 576 5.09 -30.70 -5.81
C ASP A 576 4.32 -29.40 -6.11
N CYS A 577 4.19 -28.48 -5.13
CA CYS A 577 3.57 -27.18 -5.33
C CYS A 577 4.51 -26.02 -4.96
N LEU A 578 4.22 -25.24 -3.92
CA LEU A 578 4.91 -23.98 -3.63
C LEU A 578 6.28 -24.14 -2.97
N ARG A 579 6.59 -25.29 -2.36
CA ARG A 579 7.78 -25.43 -1.51
C ARG A 579 9.12 -25.18 -2.22
N PRO A 580 9.34 -25.61 -3.48
CA PRO A 580 10.56 -25.29 -4.21
C PRO A 580 10.79 -23.78 -4.39
N HIS A 581 9.70 -23.00 -4.44
CA HIS A 581 9.68 -21.57 -4.76
C HIS A 581 9.32 -20.68 -3.57
N ALA A 582 9.25 -21.25 -2.36
CA ALA A 582 8.80 -20.52 -1.17
C ALA A 582 9.79 -19.41 -0.80
N VAL A 583 9.33 -18.15 -0.88
CA VAL A 583 10.15 -16.97 -0.57
C VAL A 583 10.27 -16.71 0.94
N SER A 584 9.35 -17.25 1.75
CA SER A 584 9.38 -17.16 3.21
C SER A 584 8.77 -18.41 3.87
N ALA A 585 8.91 -18.51 5.20
CA ALA A 585 8.36 -19.62 5.97
C ALA A 585 6.83 -19.53 6.17
N GLU A 586 6.24 -18.36 5.92
CA GLU A 586 4.80 -18.08 6.13
C GLU A 586 3.95 -18.41 4.90
N VAL A 587 4.59 -18.76 3.77
CA VAL A 587 3.90 -19.09 2.52
C VAL A 587 2.90 -20.23 2.74
N THR A 588 1.68 -20.10 2.21
CA THR A 588 0.68 -21.18 2.23
C THR A 588 -0.05 -21.29 0.90
N ARG A 589 -0.51 -22.50 0.58
CA ARG A 589 -1.38 -22.75 -0.58
C ARG A 589 -2.67 -21.94 -0.52
N ALA A 590 -3.28 -21.83 0.67
CA ALA A 590 -4.53 -21.10 0.84
C ALA A 590 -4.36 -19.60 0.56
N ALA A 591 -3.31 -18.98 1.11
CA ALA A 591 -3.00 -17.57 0.85
C ALA A 591 -2.61 -17.33 -0.62
N ALA A 592 -1.93 -18.27 -1.27
CA ALA A 592 -1.62 -18.17 -2.71
C ALA A 592 -2.90 -18.18 -3.57
N LEU A 593 -3.82 -19.12 -3.33
CA LEU A 593 -5.10 -19.20 -4.04
C LEU A 593 -5.93 -17.92 -3.84
N HIS A 594 -6.00 -17.43 -2.60
CA HIS A 594 -6.65 -16.16 -2.27
C HIS A 594 -6.01 -14.98 -3.01
N ALA A 595 -4.68 -14.84 -2.93
CA ALA A 595 -4.00 -13.75 -3.62
C ALA A 595 -4.21 -13.77 -5.15
N ILE A 596 -4.18 -14.96 -5.77
CA ILE A 596 -4.47 -15.10 -7.21
C ILE A 596 -5.93 -14.72 -7.50
N GLY A 597 -6.88 -15.16 -6.68
CA GLY A 597 -8.30 -14.82 -6.80
C GLY A 597 -8.53 -13.31 -6.76
N GLN A 598 -7.91 -12.62 -5.80
CA GLN A 598 -7.94 -11.16 -5.70
C GLN A 598 -7.42 -10.46 -6.98
N LEU A 599 -6.31 -10.92 -7.56
CA LEU A 599 -5.78 -10.33 -8.80
C LEU A 599 -6.72 -10.51 -10.00
N LEU A 600 -7.38 -11.66 -10.08
CA LEU A 600 -8.28 -12.00 -11.18
C LEU A 600 -9.69 -11.43 -11.01
N GLY A 601 -10.02 -10.89 -9.83
CA GLY A 601 -11.38 -10.48 -9.49
C GLY A 601 -12.33 -11.67 -9.29
N LEU A 602 -11.78 -12.83 -8.94
CA LEU A 602 -12.45 -14.12 -8.86
C LEU A 602 -12.45 -14.61 -7.42
N GLU A 603 -13.32 -14.07 -6.57
CA GLU A 603 -13.53 -14.67 -5.26
C GLU A 603 -15.03 -14.86 -5.01
N THR A 604 -15.40 -16.02 -4.50
CA THR A 604 -16.78 -16.47 -4.28
C THR A 604 -17.23 -16.27 -2.84
N THR A 605 -18.55 -16.06 -2.71
CA THR A 605 -19.28 -15.94 -1.46
C THR A 605 -19.30 -17.24 -0.66
N GLY A 606 -18.95 -17.15 0.62
CA GLY A 606 -19.42 -18.08 1.64
C GLY A 606 -18.53 -19.29 1.92
N ASN A 607 -18.90 -19.96 2.99
CA ASN A 607 -18.22 -21.02 3.74
C ASN A 607 -18.04 -22.37 2.99
N GLN A 608 -17.93 -22.34 1.66
CA GLN A 608 -17.57 -23.51 0.84
C GLN A 608 -16.09 -23.41 0.46
N ASP A 609 -15.41 -24.55 0.50
CA ASP A 609 -14.04 -24.73 0.04
C ASP A 609 -13.76 -23.91 -1.23
N THR A 610 -12.56 -23.33 -1.33
CA THR A 610 -11.94 -22.82 -2.58
C THR A 610 -11.72 -23.94 -3.61
N GLU A 611 -12.63 -24.92 -3.68
CA GLU A 611 -12.59 -26.08 -4.53
C GLU A 611 -13.15 -25.76 -5.91
N GLY A 612 -12.29 -25.81 -6.92
CA GLY A 612 -12.68 -25.87 -8.32
C GLY A 612 -13.00 -24.53 -8.98
N VAL A 613 -12.80 -23.40 -8.28
CA VAL A 613 -12.97 -22.07 -8.88
C VAL A 613 -12.02 -21.89 -10.06
N PHE A 614 -10.76 -22.31 -9.89
CA PHE A 614 -9.78 -22.25 -10.96
C PHE A 614 -10.01 -23.32 -12.03
N ALA A 615 -10.57 -24.48 -11.65
CA ALA A 615 -10.91 -25.55 -12.59
C ALA A 615 -12.00 -25.18 -13.61
N GLU A 616 -12.89 -24.25 -13.29
CA GLU A 616 -13.98 -23.81 -14.18
C GLU A 616 -13.57 -22.72 -15.18
N LEU A 617 -12.39 -22.12 -15.01
CA LEU A 617 -11.92 -21.01 -15.83
C LEU A 617 -11.11 -21.49 -17.03
N ASP A 618 -11.34 -20.85 -18.18
CA ASP A 618 -10.54 -21.06 -19.39
C ASP A 618 -9.27 -20.19 -19.35
N PRO A 619 -8.06 -20.79 -19.31
CA PRO A 619 -6.80 -20.04 -19.35
C PRO A 619 -6.61 -19.21 -20.63
N GLU A 620 -7.30 -19.54 -21.73
CA GLU A 620 -7.16 -18.88 -23.03
C GLU A 620 -8.15 -17.70 -23.23
N VAL A 621 -9.06 -17.46 -22.27
CA VAL A 621 -10.07 -16.40 -22.34
C VAL A 621 -9.91 -15.43 -21.17
N PRO A 622 -9.13 -14.35 -21.34
CA PRO A 622 -8.95 -13.35 -20.29
C PRO A 622 -10.25 -12.61 -19.98
N LEU A 623 -10.59 -12.46 -18.69
CA LEU A 623 -11.76 -11.69 -18.24
C LEU A 623 -11.41 -10.26 -17.80
N TRP A 624 -10.13 -9.90 -17.81
CA TRP A 624 -9.70 -8.55 -17.46
C TRP A 624 -10.10 -7.51 -18.50
N GLU A 625 -10.70 -6.41 -18.03
CA GLU A 625 -10.76 -5.16 -18.79
C GLU A 625 -9.50 -4.35 -18.52
N VAL A 626 -8.61 -4.30 -19.51
CA VAL A 626 -7.27 -3.72 -19.38
C VAL A 626 -7.20 -2.34 -20.05
N THR A 627 -6.52 -1.40 -19.39
CA THR A 627 -6.12 -0.12 -19.98
C THR A 627 -4.60 -0.06 -20.15
N ASP A 628 -4.12 0.47 -21.28
CA ASP A 628 -2.67 0.61 -21.57
C ASP A 628 -2.03 1.82 -20.85
N GLU A 629 -2.36 2.00 -19.58
CA GLU A 629 -1.83 3.05 -18.72
C GLU A 629 -1.19 2.46 -17.46
N ALA A 630 -0.23 3.19 -16.88
CA ALA A 630 0.28 2.84 -15.56
C ALA A 630 -0.83 2.94 -14.51
N VAL A 631 -0.66 2.18 -13.44
CA VAL A 631 -1.46 2.35 -12.23
C VAL A 631 -1.31 3.80 -11.70
N ARG A 632 -2.44 4.49 -11.54
CA ARG A 632 -2.54 5.90 -11.15
C ARG A 632 -3.32 6.07 -9.86
N ALA A 633 -3.19 7.26 -9.27
CA ALA A 633 -3.98 7.63 -8.09
C ALA A 633 -5.48 7.47 -8.37
N GLY A 634 -6.20 6.84 -7.44
CA GLY A 634 -7.65 6.59 -7.56
C GLY A 634 -8.07 5.35 -8.37
N THR A 635 -7.14 4.52 -8.86
CA THR A 635 -7.50 3.16 -9.37
C THR A 635 -7.57 2.17 -8.21
N GLY A 636 -8.58 1.31 -8.15
CA GLY A 636 -8.82 0.43 -7.01
C GLY A 636 -9.21 1.20 -5.73
N GLU A 637 -9.12 0.53 -4.58
CA GLU A 637 -9.55 1.08 -3.29
C GLU A 637 -8.67 2.23 -2.78
N SER A 638 -9.28 3.18 -2.05
CA SER A 638 -8.52 4.24 -1.38
C SER A 638 -7.77 3.74 -0.13
N PRO A 639 -6.65 4.38 0.27
CA PRO A 639 -5.95 4.01 1.51
C PRO A 639 -6.81 4.09 2.77
N LEU A 640 -7.78 5.01 2.79
CA LEU A 640 -8.68 5.17 3.91
C LEU A 640 -9.70 4.03 3.98
N GLU A 641 -10.23 3.58 2.83
CA GLU A 641 -11.12 2.42 2.75
C GLU A 641 -10.45 1.13 3.25
N VAL A 642 -9.23 0.85 2.78
CA VAL A 642 -8.45 -0.32 3.21
C VAL A 642 -8.18 -0.27 4.72
N ARG A 643 -7.76 0.89 5.23
CA ARG A 643 -7.47 1.09 6.65
C ARG A 643 -8.74 0.96 7.51
N PHE A 644 -9.86 1.53 7.06
CA PHE A 644 -11.15 1.41 7.73
C PHE A 644 -11.59 -0.05 7.83
N ARG A 645 -11.55 -0.80 6.71
CA ARG A 645 -11.93 -2.23 6.71
C ARG A 645 -11.06 -3.04 7.67
N ALA A 646 -9.74 -2.85 7.64
CA ALA A 646 -8.82 -3.55 8.54
C ALA A 646 -9.11 -3.22 10.02
N ALA A 647 -9.27 -1.93 10.35
CA ALA A 647 -9.58 -1.48 11.70
C ALA A 647 -10.95 -2.01 12.18
N LEU A 648 -11.96 -2.03 11.31
CA LEU A 648 -13.28 -2.55 11.64
C LEU A 648 -13.24 -4.06 11.87
N ALA A 649 -12.53 -4.80 11.01
CA ALA A 649 -12.36 -6.25 11.17
C ALA A 649 -11.65 -6.58 12.49
N GLU A 650 -10.57 -5.85 12.83
CA GLU A 650 -9.86 -6.03 14.10
C GLU A 650 -10.74 -5.69 15.30
N LEU A 651 -11.48 -4.57 15.24
CA LEU A 651 -12.38 -4.14 16.30
C LEU A 651 -13.45 -5.20 16.58
N LEU A 652 -14.17 -5.63 15.55
CA LEU A 652 -15.27 -6.60 15.67
C LEU A 652 -14.78 -8.01 16.04
N SER A 653 -13.58 -8.42 15.60
CA SER A 653 -13.01 -9.75 15.88
C SER A 653 -12.74 -10.00 17.37
N LYS A 654 -12.76 -8.95 18.20
CA LYS A 654 -12.65 -9.07 19.67
C LYS A 654 -13.90 -9.69 20.31
N GLN A 655 -15.05 -9.60 19.65
CA GLN A 655 -16.35 -9.97 20.22
C GLN A 655 -17.18 -10.87 19.29
N MET A 656 -16.90 -10.87 17.98
CA MET A 656 -17.69 -11.53 16.94
C MET A 656 -16.82 -12.34 16.00
N ALA A 657 -17.42 -13.31 15.30
CA ALA A 657 -16.74 -14.00 14.20
C ALA A 657 -16.77 -13.12 12.95
N VAL A 658 -15.61 -12.58 12.55
CA VAL A 658 -15.46 -11.79 11.33
C VAL A 658 -14.73 -12.60 10.28
N ARG A 659 -15.22 -12.56 9.05
CA ARG A 659 -14.60 -13.19 7.89
C ARG A 659 -14.55 -12.20 6.74
N THR A 660 -13.41 -12.13 6.09
CA THR A 660 -13.30 -11.43 4.81
C THR A 660 -13.92 -12.30 3.73
N THR A 661 -14.78 -11.70 2.90
CA THR A 661 -15.46 -12.36 1.78
C THR A 661 -15.35 -11.49 0.54
N SER A 662 -15.71 -12.02 -0.61
CA SER A 662 -15.63 -11.27 -1.86
C SER A 662 -16.82 -10.33 -2.11
N ASP A 663 -16.60 -9.39 -3.02
CA ASP A 663 -17.64 -8.53 -3.55
C ASP A 663 -17.43 -8.26 -5.06
N PRO A 664 -18.50 -8.16 -5.87
CA PRO A 664 -18.43 -7.77 -7.28
C PRO A 664 -17.70 -6.46 -7.58
N SER A 665 -17.53 -5.57 -6.59
CA SER A 665 -16.73 -4.36 -6.73
C SER A 665 -15.22 -4.61 -6.84
N GLY A 666 -14.74 -5.83 -6.59
CA GLY A 666 -13.31 -6.17 -6.57
C GLY A 666 -12.62 -5.86 -5.23
N ALA A 667 -13.27 -5.12 -4.35
CA ALA A 667 -12.82 -4.86 -2.98
C ALA A 667 -13.33 -5.93 -2.01
N PRO A 668 -12.55 -6.34 -0.98
CA PRO A 668 -13.02 -7.30 0.02
C PRO A 668 -14.23 -6.78 0.83
N ALA A 669 -15.26 -7.60 0.93
CA ALA A 669 -16.37 -7.47 1.87
C ALA A 669 -16.03 -8.11 3.23
N LEU A 670 -16.79 -7.75 4.27
CA LEU A 670 -16.76 -8.45 5.57
C LEU A 670 -18.09 -9.17 5.81
N GLU A 671 -18.02 -10.40 6.29
CA GLU A 671 -19.15 -11.17 6.79
C GLU A 671 -19.00 -11.35 8.31
N ILE A 672 -20.06 -11.06 9.06
CA ILE A 672 -20.05 -11.09 10.52
C ILE A 672 -21.06 -12.13 10.99
N ASP A 673 -20.64 -12.99 11.93
CA ASP A 673 -21.42 -14.05 12.58
C ASP A 673 -22.24 -14.90 11.60
N GLY A 674 -21.58 -15.45 10.57
CA GLY A 674 -22.20 -16.37 9.62
C GLY A 674 -23.23 -15.73 8.69
N GLY A 675 -23.05 -14.44 8.36
CA GLY A 675 -23.89 -13.71 7.42
C GLY A 675 -24.96 -12.85 8.08
N ARG A 676 -24.97 -12.69 9.41
CA ARG A 676 -25.87 -11.75 10.10
C ARG A 676 -25.71 -10.34 9.54
N TRP A 677 -24.46 -9.95 9.29
CA TRP A 677 -24.14 -8.74 8.54
C TRP A 677 -23.19 -9.05 7.40
N ARG A 678 -23.43 -8.42 6.26
CA ARG A 678 -22.50 -8.35 5.14
C ARG A 678 -22.17 -6.90 4.84
N ILE A 679 -20.92 -6.52 5.06
CA ILE A 679 -20.37 -5.20 4.79
C ILE A 679 -19.80 -5.24 3.38
N ARG A 680 -20.50 -4.61 2.44
CA ARG A 680 -20.17 -4.64 1.01
C ARG A 680 -19.56 -3.31 0.57
N PRO A 681 -18.37 -3.31 -0.06
CA PRO A 681 -17.80 -2.09 -0.61
C PRO A 681 -18.56 -1.59 -1.85
N GLN A 682 -18.52 -0.28 -2.08
CA GLN A 682 -18.88 0.38 -3.35
C GLN A 682 -20.26 0.03 -3.92
N LEU A 683 -21.26 -0.17 -3.06
CA LEU A 683 -22.63 -0.53 -3.47
C LEU A 683 -23.46 0.71 -3.81
N ASP A 684 -23.91 0.84 -5.06
CA ASP A 684 -24.81 1.93 -5.46
C ASP A 684 -26.15 1.87 -4.72
N ALA A 685 -26.53 2.98 -4.09
CA ALA A 685 -27.75 3.16 -3.33
C ALA A 685 -28.35 4.55 -3.55
N ARG A 686 -29.59 4.60 -4.07
CA ARG A 686 -30.40 5.84 -4.21
C ARG A 686 -29.67 7.01 -4.91
N GLY A 687 -28.95 6.70 -5.98
CA GLY A 687 -28.18 7.71 -6.75
C GLY A 687 -26.91 8.19 -6.05
N THR A 688 -26.42 7.42 -5.08
CA THR A 688 -25.18 7.65 -4.34
C THR A 688 -24.40 6.33 -4.26
N ARG A 689 -23.09 6.40 -4.01
CA ARG A 689 -22.24 5.23 -3.78
C ARG A 689 -21.49 5.42 -2.46
N PRO A 690 -21.97 4.85 -1.35
CA PRO A 690 -21.21 4.75 -0.11
C PRO A 690 -19.97 3.88 -0.31
N ASP A 691 -18.90 4.18 0.43
CA ASP A 691 -17.67 3.39 0.39
C ASP A 691 -17.91 1.97 0.89
N PHE A 692 -18.73 1.83 1.94
CA PHE A 692 -19.22 0.54 2.41
C PHE A 692 -20.71 0.61 2.75
N THR A 693 -21.42 -0.50 2.54
CA THR A 693 -22.81 -0.68 2.97
C THR A 693 -22.94 -1.95 3.80
N CYS A 694 -23.34 -1.81 5.06
CA CYS A 694 -23.66 -2.94 5.94
C CYS A 694 -25.10 -3.37 5.71
N LEU A 695 -25.28 -4.62 5.29
CA LEU A 695 -26.57 -5.21 4.96
C LEU A 695 -26.85 -6.41 5.87
N ARG A 696 -28.09 -6.49 6.36
CA ARG A 696 -28.65 -7.73 6.94
C ARG A 696 -29.25 -8.62 5.85
N PRO A 697 -29.45 -9.92 6.11
CA PRO A 697 -30.33 -10.75 5.32
C PRO A 697 -31.70 -10.07 5.13
N GLY A 698 -32.16 -9.94 3.88
CA GLY A 698 -33.41 -9.25 3.55
C GLY A 698 -33.33 -7.72 3.41
N GLY A 699 -32.17 -7.10 3.67
CA GLY A 699 -31.89 -5.70 3.31
C GLY A 699 -32.57 -4.63 4.17
N ARG A 700 -33.12 -4.98 5.33
CA ARG A 700 -33.75 -4.02 6.25
C ARG A 700 -32.70 -3.18 7.00
N SER A 701 -33.01 -1.90 7.19
CA SER A 701 -32.24 -0.94 7.99
C SER A 701 -30.73 -0.90 7.71
N PRO A 702 -30.34 -0.72 6.44
CA PRO A 702 -28.93 -0.74 6.02
C PRO A 702 -28.14 0.41 6.64
N ILE A 703 -26.84 0.19 6.81
CA ILE A 703 -25.91 1.23 7.27
C ILE A 703 -25.01 1.61 6.08
N ALA A 704 -25.06 2.86 5.65
CA ALA A 704 -24.12 3.41 4.67
C ALA A 704 -22.94 4.05 5.40
N VAL A 705 -21.72 3.68 5.01
CA VAL A 705 -20.48 4.20 5.57
C VAL A 705 -19.72 4.99 4.50
N PHE A 706 -19.34 6.21 4.84
CA PHE A 706 -18.48 7.10 4.06
C PHE A 706 -17.14 7.27 4.75
N THR A 707 -16.05 7.00 4.06
CA THR A 707 -14.68 7.22 4.50
C THR A 707 -14.15 8.51 3.89
N ASP A 708 -14.29 9.62 4.61
CA ASP A 708 -14.04 10.95 4.07
C ASP A 708 -12.63 11.45 4.40
N GLY A 709 -11.88 11.83 3.37
CA GLY A 709 -10.58 12.51 3.51
C GLY A 709 -10.71 14.02 3.32
N ARG A 710 -10.28 14.84 4.30
CA ARG A 710 -10.38 16.31 4.24
C ARG A 710 -9.85 16.91 2.93
N ASN A 711 -8.70 16.43 2.46
CA ASN A 711 -8.07 16.94 1.24
C ASN A 711 -8.95 16.75 -0.01
N PHE A 712 -9.83 15.74 -0.03
CA PHE A 712 -10.69 15.39 -1.17
C PHE A 712 -12.12 15.92 -1.05
N HIS A 713 -12.57 16.25 0.16
CA HIS A 713 -13.96 16.69 0.43
C HIS A 713 -14.08 18.14 0.91
N ALA A 714 -13.10 18.61 1.70
CA ALA A 714 -13.16 19.85 2.47
C ALA A 714 -11.87 20.66 2.31
N SER A 715 -11.44 20.87 1.06
CA SER A 715 -10.32 21.75 0.72
C SER A 715 -10.73 22.78 -0.34
N ARG A 716 -10.01 23.91 -0.45
CA ARG A 716 -10.26 24.90 -1.52
C ARG A 716 -10.17 24.31 -2.93
N LYS A 717 -9.33 23.29 -3.13
CA LYS A 717 -9.18 22.61 -4.43
C LYS A 717 -10.35 21.67 -4.71
N TYR A 718 -10.88 21.03 -3.68
CA TYR A 718 -11.96 20.05 -3.76
C TYR A 718 -12.97 20.32 -2.64
N ASN A 719 -13.93 21.21 -2.91
CA ASN A 719 -15.05 21.53 -2.02
C ASN A 719 -16.27 20.71 -2.46
N ARG A 720 -16.53 19.59 -1.77
CA ARG A 720 -17.66 18.68 -2.02
C ARG A 720 -18.69 18.69 -0.89
N LEU A 721 -18.53 19.57 0.11
CA LEU A 721 -19.29 19.56 1.35
C LEU A 721 -20.82 19.57 1.12
N THR A 722 -21.31 20.43 0.21
CA THR A 722 -22.73 20.51 -0.13
C THR A 722 -23.23 19.22 -0.76
N ASP A 723 -22.53 18.71 -1.78
CA ASP A 723 -22.87 17.47 -2.49
C ASP A 723 -22.87 16.27 -1.52
N ASP A 724 -21.90 16.22 -0.60
CA ASP A 724 -21.83 15.15 0.38
C ASP A 724 -22.96 15.25 1.42
N ALA A 725 -23.35 16.47 1.84
CA ALA A 725 -24.53 16.66 2.70
C ALA A 725 -25.82 16.19 1.98
N ASP A 726 -25.95 16.48 0.68
CA ASP A 726 -27.08 16.04 -0.16
C ASP A 726 -27.17 14.52 -0.28
N LYS A 727 -26.05 13.87 -0.59
CA LYS A 727 -25.98 12.41 -0.70
C LYS A 727 -26.39 11.73 0.60
N ARG A 728 -25.86 12.19 1.73
CA ARG A 728 -26.17 11.62 3.05
C ARG A 728 -27.62 11.90 3.46
N ALA A 729 -28.16 13.09 3.18
CA ALA A 729 -29.56 13.40 3.42
C ALA A 729 -30.51 12.49 2.62
N ARG A 730 -30.23 12.24 1.33
CA ARG A 730 -31.02 11.31 0.49
C ARG A 730 -31.03 9.88 1.03
N LEU A 731 -29.89 9.40 1.52
CA LEU A 731 -29.80 8.07 2.13
C LEU A 731 -30.60 7.98 3.43
N ARG A 732 -30.48 8.98 4.31
CA ARG A 732 -31.28 9.05 5.55
C ARG A 732 -32.77 9.06 5.28
N ALA A 733 -33.23 9.87 4.31
CA ALA A 733 -34.63 9.91 3.88
C ALA A 733 -35.11 8.57 3.29
N ALA A 734 -34.20 7.75 2.77
CA ALA A 734 -34.49 6.40 2.27
C ALA A 734 -34.37 5.31 3.35
N GLY A 735 -34.24 5.67 4.63
CA GLY A 735 -34.16 4.74 5.77
C GLY A 735 -32.77 4.16 6.06
N TYR A 736 -31.71 4.69 5.44
CA TYR A 736 -30.35 4.28 5.79
C TYR A 736 -29.87 4.99 7.06
N ARG A 737 -29.20 4.25 7.93
CA ARG A 737 -28.31 4.87 8.93
C ARG A 737 -27.01 5.25 8.24
N VAL A 738 -26.53 6.47 8.45
CA VAL A 738 -25.35 6.98 7.74
C VAL A 738 -24.24 7.25 8.75
N ILE A 739 -23.07 6.66 8.52
CA ILE A 739 -21.85 6.85 9.32
C ILE A 739 -20.77 7.44 8.42
N SER A 740 -20.15 8.52 8.86
CA SER A 740 -18.99 9.14 8.21
C SER A 740 -17.77 8.97 9.11
N VAL A 741 -16.65 8.53 8.54
CA VAL A 741 -15.42 8.19 9.25
C VAL A 741 -14.26 8.94 8.58
N SER A 742 -13.46 9.66 9.36
CA SER A 742 -12.22 10.26 8.87
C SER A 742 -10.99 9.44 9.31
N VAL A 743 -9.80 9.81 8.82
CA VAL A 743 -8.55 9.16 9.24
C VAL A 743 -8.29 9.30 10.74
N GLU A 744 -8.65 10.45 11.33
CA GLU A 744 -8.49 10.74 12.76
C GLU A 744 -9.35 9.82 13.64
N ASP A 745 -10.48 9.31 13.12
CA ASP A 745 -11.34 8.37 13.83
C ASP A 745 -10.77 6.93 13.86
N LEU A 746 -9.76 6.65 13.04
CA LEU A 746 -9.04 5.37 13.01
C LEU A 746 -7.78 5.37 13.90
N ASP A 747 -7.37 6.53 14.41
CA ASP A 747 -6.18 6.69 15.28
C ASP A 747 -6.52 6.62 16.77
N GLY A 748 -7.78 6.83 17.15
CA GLY A 748 -8.21 6.78 18.55
C GLY A 748 -9.66 7.24 18.77
N PRO A 749 -10.18 7.14 20.01
CA PRO A 749 -11.54 7.55 20.34
C PRO A 749 -11.71 9.07 20.26
N TRP A 750 -12.94 9.54 20.03
CA TRP A 750 -13.25 10.97 20.02
C TRP A 750 -13.09 11.62 21.40
N ASN A 751 -13.61 10.97 22.44
CA ASN A 751 -13.61 11.34 23.86
C ASN A 751 -13.73 12.86 24.13
N PRO A 752 -14.87 13.49 23.78
CA PRO A 752 -15.04 14.93 23.91
C PRO A 752 -15.07 15.38 25.38
N ALA A 753 -14.34 16.47 25.68
CA ALA A 753 -14.22 17.01 27.05
C ALA A 753 -15.56 17.44 27.67
N TRP A 754 -16.51 17.88 26.84
CA TRP A 754 -17.85 18.29 27.26
C TRP A 754 -18.77 17.11 27.63
N LEU A 755 -18.40 15.87 27.31
CA LEU A 755 -19.11 14.64 27.70
C LEU A 755 -18.33 13.87 28.78
N ASN A 756 -17.80 14.58 29.79
CA ASN A 756 -17.07 13.98 30.91
C ASN A 756 -18.00 13.24 31.92
N GLU A 757 -17.41 12.48 32.84
CA GLU A 757 -18.15 11.65 33.81
C GLU A 757 -19.15 12.45 34.67
N ASP A 758 -18.76 13.62 35.16
CA ASP A 758 -19.62 14.48 35.98
C ASP A 758 -20.84 14.96 35.18
N THR A 759 -20.64 15.32 33.92
CA THR A 759 -21.70 15.78 33.01
C THR A 759 -22.65 14.63 32.65
N VAL A 760 -22.11 13.43 32.42
CA VAL A 760 -22.91 12.22 32.17
C VAL A 760 -23.74 11.84 33.40
N ALA A 761 -23.18 11.97 34.61
CA ALA A 761 -23.93 11.74 35.85
C ALA A 761 -25.09 12.74 36.01
N GLN A 762 -24.87 14.02 35.70
CA GLN A 762 -25.90 15.06 35.71
C GLN A 762 -26.97 14.85 34.63
N LEU A 763 -26.59 14.32 33.47
CA LEU A 763 -27.54 13.96 32.42
C LEU A 763 -28.45 12.82 32.92
N LYS A 764 -27.86 11.70 33.33
CA LYS A 764 -28.60 10.48 33.72
C LYS A 764 -29.49 10.67 34.95
N ASN A 765 -29.10 11.53 35.89
CA ASN A 765 -29.91 11.83 37.08
C ASN A 765 -30.98 12.91 36.84
N GLY A 766 -31.11 13.43 35.61
CA GLY A 766 -32.11 14.42 35.22
C GLY A 766 -31.80 15.86 35.60
N SER A 767 -30.64 16.14 36.21
CA SER A 767 -30.26 17.51 36.65
C SER A 767 -30.14 18.49 35.49
N LEU A 768 -29.86 18.01 34.29
CA LEU A 768 -29.77 18.85 33.08
C LEU A 768 -31.14 19.14 32.44
N GLY A 769 -32.23 18.56 32.94
CA GLY A 769 -33.60 18.85 32.51
C GLY A 769 -34.02 18.25 31.16
N ALA A 770 -33.15 17.56 30.42
CA ALA A 770 -33.49 16.95 29.14
C ALA A 770 -34.53 15.83 29.28
N SER A 771 -35.65 15.94 28.56
CA SER A 771 -36.85 15.11 28.76
C SER A 771 -36.62 13.61 28.55
N ARG A 772 -35.67 13.22 27.69
CA ARG A 772 -35.34 11.81 27.37
C ARG A 772 -34.09 11.28 28.07
N ALA A 773 -33.51 12.03 29.01
CA ALA A 773 -32.27 11.64 29.67
C ALA A 773 -32.34 10.30 30.43
N GLY A 774 -33.54 9.90 30.90
CA GLY A 774 -33.75 8.61 31.57
C GLY A 774 -33.59 7.38 30.66
N GLY A 775 -33.60 7.56 29.33
CA GLY A 775 -33.34 6.50 28.36
C GLY A 775 -31.86 6.33 27.98
N VAL A 776 -30.97 7.20 28.48
CA VAL A 776 -29.54 7.18 28.15
C VAL A 776 -28.82 6.08 28.94
N THR A 777 -28.14 5.19 28.23
CA THR A 777 -27.37 4.08 28.81
C THR A 777 -25.87 4.36 28.77
N ASP A 778 -25.10 3.65 29.61
CA ASP A 778 -23.63 3.75 29.58
C ASP A 778 -23.05 3.29 28.24
N GLN A 779 -23.64 2.25 27.63
CA GLN A 779 -23.27 1.80 26.29
C GLN A 779 -23.45 2.90 25.23
N ALA A 780 -24.53 3.68 25.28
CA ALA A 780 -24.76 4.78 24.34
C ALA A 780 -23.73 5.91 24.53
N ILE A 781 -23.36 6.21 25.78
CA ILE A 781 -22.29 7.18 26.11
C ILE A 781 -20.93 6.69 25.61
N ASP A 782 -20.60 5.43 25.85
CA ASP A 782 -19.33 4.82 25.42
C ASP A 782 -19.23 4.79 23.89
N ALA A 783 -20.34 4.49 23.19
CA ALA A 783 -20.40 4.56 21.72
C ALA A 783 -20.12 5.97 21.19
N TRP A 784 -20.69 7.01 21.81
CA TRP A 784 -20.40 8.42 21.45
C TRP A 784 -18.94 8.80 21.75
N ARG A 785 -18.44 8.47 22.96
CA ARG A 785 -17.05 8.77 23.35
C ARG A 785 -16.04 8.03 22.49
N GLY A 786 -16.36 6.80 22.08
CA GLY A 786 -15.52 6.00 21.19
C GLY A 786 -15.50 6.51 19.74
N GLY A 787 -16.39 7.43 19.37
CA GLY A 787 -16.45 8.01 18.02
C GLY A 787 -17.11 7.10 16.99
N PRO A 788 -16.95 7.40 15.68
CA PRO A 788 -17.66 6.70 14.60
C PRO A 788 -17.44 5.19 14.57
N MET A 789 -16.23 4.71 14.88
CA MET A 789 -15.91 3.28 14.90
C MET A 789 -16.64 2.53 16.02
N ALA A 790 -16.68 3.08 17.24
CA ALA A 790 -17.38 2.47 18.37
C ALA A 790 -18.91 2.54 18.19
N LEU A 791 -19.42 3.62 17.58
CA LEU A 791 -20.82 3.74 17.20
C LEU A 791 -21.21 2.65 16.18
N LEU A 792 -20.39 2.44 15.15
CA LEU A 792 -20.60 1.39 14.15
C LEU A 792 -20.52 0.00 14.76
N GLU A 793 -19.55 -0.28 15.63
CA GLU A 793 -19.46 -1.54 16.40
C GLU A 793 -20.74 -1.79 17.21
N THR A 794 -21.22 -0.76 17.90
CA THR A 794 -22.46 -0.83 18.70
C THR A 794 -23.68 -1.14 17.82
N MET A 795 -23.77 -0.52 16.64
CA MET A 795 -24.86 -0.78 15.69
C MET A 795 -24.79 -2.18 15.05
N LEU A 796 -23.60 -2.69 14.77
CA LEU A 796 -23.39 -4.01 14.18
C LEU A 796 -23.56 -5.14 15.22
N SER A 797 -23.33 -4.83 16.49
CA SER A 797 -23.52 -5.74 17.63
C SER A 797 -24.96 -5.83 18.12
N ASP A 798 -25.85 -4.96 17.63
CA ASP A 798 -27.27 -5.01 17.99
C ASP A 798 -27.96 -6.19 17.29
N ASP A 799 -28.39 -7.17 18.10
CA ASP A 799 -29.04 -8.40 17.65
C ASP A 799 -30.51 -8.19 17.23
N ASN A 800 -31.12 -7.02 17.46
CA ASN A 800 -32.52 -6.77 17.09
C ASN A 800 -32.67 -6.52 15.60
N GLU A 801 -33.46 -7.35 14.90
CA GLU A 801 -33.70 -7.23 13.45
C GLU A 801 -34.42 -5.92 13.05
N ASP A 802 -35.26 -5.39 13.94
CA ASP A 802 -35.97 -4.13 13.75
C ASP A 802 -35.43 -3.03 14.70
N PRO A 803 -34.77 -1.99 14.17
CA PRO A 803 -34.24 -0.89 14.98
C PRO A 803 -35.29 -0.16 15.82
N GLU A 804 -36.54 -0.10 15.38
CA GLU A 804 -37.60 0.60 16.14
C GLU A 804 -37.93 -0.12 17.46
N THR A 805 -37.67 -1.41 17.52
CA THR A 805 -37.83 -2.23 18.73
C THR A 805 -36.55 -2.38 19.55
N SER A 806 -35.42 -1.85 19.06
CA SER A 806 -34.12 -2.02 19.68
C SER A 806 -33.91 -1.08 20.88
N PRO A 807 -33.60 -1.61 22.08
CA PRO A 807 -33.26 -0.78 23.23
C PRO A 807 -31.96 -0.01 23.02
N THR A 808 -31.02 -0.55 22.24
CA THR A 808 -29.76 0.11 21.89
C THR A 808 -30.02 1.31 20.99
N THR A 809 -30.86 1.15 19.97
CA THR A 809 -31.24 2.25 19.07
C THR A 809 -32.02 3.33 19.83
N ALA A 810 -32.96 2.93 20.70
CA ALA A 810 -33.71 3.87 21.54
C ALA A 810 -32.81 4.65 22.50
N ALA A 811 -31.78 4.03 23.08
CA ALA A 811 -30.81 4.69 23.97
C ALA A 811 -29.90 5.67 23.22
N LEU A 812 -29.43 5.31 22.02
CA LEU A 812 -28.65 6.21 21.15
C LEU A 812 -29.49 7.42 20.72
N ALA A 813 -30.76 7.20 20.36
CA ALA A 813 -31.69 8.27 20.03
C ALA A 813 -31.99 9.19 21.23
N ALA A 814 -32.20 8.61 22.42
CA ALA A 814 -32.41 9.39 23.65
C ALA A 814 -31.21 10.29 24.00
N LEU A 815 -29.99 9.81 23.76
CA LEU A 815 -28.77 10.60 23.93
C LEU A 815 -28.67 11.71 22.88
N ALA A 816 -28.99 11.44 21.62
CA ALA A 816 -29.06 12.44 20.56
C ALA A 816 -30.06 13.55 20.87
N ASP A 817 -31.28 13.20 21.29
CA ASP A 817 -32.33 14.15 21.67
C ASP A 817 -31.91 15.02 22.86
N SER A 818 -31.05 14.48 23.74
CA SER A 818 -30.59 15.14 24.97
C SER A 818 -29.21 15.82 24.82
N ALA A 819 -28.66 15.88 23.60
CA ALA A 819 -27.29 16.35 23.34
C ALA A 819 -27.03 17.78 23.82
N TRP A 820 -28.07 18.64 23.81
CA TRP A 820 -27.98 20.02 24.26
C TRP A 820 -27.59 20.15 25.73
N GLY A 821 -27.96 19.19 26.59
CA GLY A 821 -27.65 19.23 28.02
C GLY A 821 -26.14 19.26 28.30
N PRO A 822 -25.38 18.23 27.87
CA PRO A 822 -23.93 18.23 27.99
C PRO A 822 -23.25 19.42 27.30
N LEU A 823 -23.76 19.87 26.15
CA LEU A 823 -23.21 21.02 25.42
C LEU A 823 -23.36 22.33 26.19
N ILE A 824 -24.47 22.53 26.93
CA ILE A 824 -24.62 23.70 27.82
C ILE A 824 -23.56 23.69 28.92
N VAL A 825 -23.32 22.54 29.55
CA VAL A 825 -22.28 22.40 30.60
C VAL A 825 -20.90 22.67 30.00
N GLY A 826 -20.64 22.14 28.80
CA GLY A 826 -19.41 22.38 28.06
C GLY A 826 -19.17 23.86 27.76
N ALA A 827 -20.20 24.56 27.26
CA ALA A 827 -20.12 25.99 26.95
C ALA A 827 -19.91 26.85 28.21
N ALA A 828 -20.60 26.53 29.32
CA ALA A 828 -20.41 27.20 30.60
C ALA A 828 -18.99 26.99 31.17
N GLY A 829 -18.38 25.84 30.91
CA GLY A 829 -17.00 25.52 31.25
C GLY A 829 -15.95 25.98 30.23
N HIS A 830 -16.34 26.65 29.13
CA HIS A 830 -15.48 27.01 28.00
C HIS A 830 -14.70 25.82 27.40
N LEU A 831 -15.26 24.61 27.49
CA LEU A 831 -14.64 23.40 26.97
C LEU A 831 -14.67 23.39 25.43
N PRO A 832 -13.66 22.79 24.78
CA PRO A 832 -13.64 22.68 23.32
C PRO A 832 -14.71 21.69 22.83
N LEU A 833 -15.34 21.97 21.68
CA LEU A 833 -16.26 21.02 21.03
C LEU A 833 -15.50 19.84 20.43
N GLY A 834 -14.36 20.14 19.79
CA GLY A 834 -13.40 19.18 19.27
C GLY A 834 -12.15 19.13 20.14
N GLN A 835 -11.09 19.82 19.71
CA GLN A 835 -9.78 19.82 20.36
C GLN A 835 -9.39 21.21 20.90
N ASN A 836 -9.58 22.27 20.12
CA ASN A 836 -8.99 23.58 20.42
C ASN A 836 -10.04 24.69 20.57
N ALA A 837 -11.08 24.70 19.73
CA ALA A 837 -12.05 25.78 19.72
C ALA A 837 -13.11 25.64 20.83
N SER A 838 -13.10 26.56 21.80
CA SER A 838 -14.07 26.62 22.88
C SER A 838 -15.50 26.81 22.37
N LEU A 839 -16.43 26.02 22.91
CA LEU A 839 -17.84 26.07 22.61
C LEU A 839 -18.47 27.38 23.10
N ARG A 840 -19.22 28.06 22.23
CA ARG A 840 -20.04 29.22 22.55
C ARG A 840 -21.51 28.84 22.62
N TYR A 841 -22.27 29.51 23.48
CA TYR A 841 -23.70 29.29 23.66
C TYR A 841 -24.47 30.60 23.57
N SER A 842 -25.60 30.58 22.86
CA SER A 842 -26.58 31.67 22.84
C SER A 842 -28.01 31.11 22.88
N SER A 843 -28.85 31.67 23.75
CA SER A 843 -30.28 31.35 23.85
C SER A 843 -31.13 32.32 23.00
N THR A 844 -32.19 31.82 22.39
CA THR A 844 -33.15 32.62 21.62
C THR A 844 -34.59 32.35 22.09
N GLN A 845 -35.45 33.38 22.09
CA GLN A 845 -36.86 33.29 22.48
C GLN A 845 -37.74 33.93 21.40
N GLY A 846 -38.91 33.35 21.14
CA GLY A 846 -39.91 33.89 20.20
C GLY A 846 -40.38 32.88 19.15
N ALA A 847 -41.38 33.27 18.36
CA ALA A 847 -42.00 32.46 17.30
C ALA A 847 -41.02 32.03 16.18
N GLY A 848 -39.87 32.71 16.04
CA GLY A 848 -38.85 32.45 15.01
C GLY A 848 -37.72 31.49 15.43
N ALA A 849 -37.93 30.56 16.37
CA ALA A 849 -36.91 29.61 16.81
C ALA A 849 -36.61 28.50 15.77
N ASP A 850 -36.52 28.83 14.48
CA ASP A 850 -36.12 27.93 13.40
C ASP A 850 -34.63 27.58 13.57
N PRO A 851 -34.28 26.30 13.83
CA PRO A 851 -32.89 25.87 13.98
C PRO A 851 -32.00 26.23 12.79
N LEU A 852 -32.48 26.06 11.56
CA LEU A 852 -31.68 26.25 10.35
C LEU A 852 -31.30 27.72 10.18
N TRP A 853 -32.27 28.61 10.39
CA TRP A 853 -32.05 30.05 10.35
C TRP A 853 -31.10 30.52 11.45
N GLU A 854 -31.28 30.00 12.67
CA GLU A 854 -30.47 30.35 13.84
C GLU A 854 -28.99 29.93 13.69
N ALA A 855 -28.75 28.70 13.22
CA ALA A 855 -27.40 28.23 12.94
C ALA A 855 -26.72 29.07 11.85
N LEU A 856 -27.44 29.41 10.78
CA LEU A 856 -26.91 30.20 9.67
C LEU A 856 -26.60 31.64 10.09
N ARG A 857 -27.46 32.28 10.89
CA ARG A 857 -27.22 33.64 11.41
C ARG A 857 -25.92 33.74 12.20
N VAL A 858 -25.62 32.73 13.02
CA VAL A 858 -24.37 32.72 13.83
C VAL A 858 -23.13 32.56 12.95
N LEU A 859 -23.20 31.78 11.87
CA LEU A 859 -22.08 31.58 10.95
C LEU A 859 -21.93 32.71 9.92
N ARG A 860 -23.02 33.39 9.59
CA ARG A 860 -23.10 34.42 8.55
C ARG A 860 -23.85 35.68 9.04
N PRO A 861 -23.33 36.38 10.06
CA PRO A 861 -24.03 37.53 10.65
C PRO A 861 -24.24 38.70 9.68
N GLU A 862 -23.38 38.82 8.66
CA GLU A 862 -23.46 39.89 7.65
C GLU A 862 -24.35 39.53 6.45
N THR A 863 -24.90 38.30 6.39
CA THR A 863 -25.76 37.88 5.28
C THR A 863 -27.22 38.19 5.60
N GLU A 864 -27.91 38.89 4.70
CA GLU A 864 -29.35 39.09 4.79
C GLU A 864 -30.07 37.74 4.62
N LEU A 865 -30.72 37.27 5.70
CA LEU A 865 -31.51 36.05 5.73
C LEU A 865 -33.01 36.39 5.55
N PRO A 866 -33.78 35.56 4.81
CA PRO A 866 -35.24 35.67 4.82
C PRO A 866 -35.78 35.55 6.26
N GLU A 867 -36.79 36.34 6.61
CA GLU A 867 -37.46 36.21 7.91
C GLU A 867 -38.18 34.85 8.01
N PRO A 868 -38.15 34.17 9.16
CA PRO A 868 -38.84 32.90 9.34
C PRO A 868 -40.37 33.07 9.32
N ALA A 869 -41.08 32.06 8.80
CA ALA A 869 -42.54 31.98 8.76
C ALA A 869 -43.15 32.31 10.14
N GLY A 870 -44.19 33.15 10.19
CA GLY A 870 -44.88 33.50 11.44
C GLY A 870 -44.23 34.62 12.28
N ALA A 871 -43.10 35.20 11.85
CA ALA A 871 -42.52 36.37 12.52
C ALA A 871 -43.40 37.64 12.40
N ALA A 872 -44.22 37.74 11.34
CA ALA A 872 -45.06 38.90 11.05
C ALA A 872 -46.29 39.04 11.98
N ASP A 873 -46.87 37.91 12.44
CA ASP A 873 -48.07 37.91 13.31
C ASP A 873 -47.77 38.26 14.77
N ALA A 874 -46.50 38.21 15.18
CA ALA A 874 -46.06 38.49 16.55
C ALA A 874 -45.95 39.99 16.89
N ALA A 875 -46.11 40.90 15.90
CA ALA A 875 -45.98 42.34 16.13
C ALA A 875 -47.15 42.96 16.93
N GLY A 876 -48.24 42.20 17.19
CA GLY A 876 -49.49 42.72 17.76
C GLY A 876 -49.91 42.23 19.16
N ALA A 877 -49.41 41.09 19.67
CA ALA A 877 -49.80 40.59 20.99
C ALA A 877 -48.70 39.69 21.62
N PRO A 878 -48.37 39.85 22.91
CA PRO A 878 -47.43 38.97 23.60
C PRO A 878 -48.14 37.67 23.98
N ALA A 879 -48.40 36.80 23.01
CA ALA A 879 -48.63 35.39 23.31
C ALA A 879 -47.28 34.79 23.71
N ALA A 880 -47.22 34.10 24.86
CA ALA A 880 -46.01 33.43 25.33
C ALA A 880 -45.56 32.42 24.26
N SER A 881 -44.42 32.67 23.60
CA SER A 881 -43.88 31.73 22.62
C SER A 881 -43.61 30.38 23.31
N THR A 882 -44.25 29.32 22.82
CA THR A 882 -44.12 27.95 23.34
C THR A 882 -42.76 27.31 23.03
N HIS A 883 -42.02 27.89 22.07
CA HIS A 883 -40.72 27.42 21.60
C HIS A 883 -39.56 28.29 22.11
N SER A 884 -38.43 27.65 22.40
CA SER A 884 -37.16 28.30 22.75
C SER A 884 -36.02 27.68 21.94
N GLY A 885 -35.00 28.47 21.60
CA GLY A 885 -33.84 28.02 20.82
C GLY A 885 -32.54 28.07 21.61
N SER A 886 -31.66 27.11 21.34
CA SER A 886 -30.29 27.03 21.87
C SER A 886 -29.31 26.85 20.73
N VAL A 887 -28.36 27.77 20.57
CA VAL A 887 -27.33 27.69 19.53
C VAL A 887 -25.95 27.48 20.17
N PHE A 888 -25.27 26.44 19.72
CA PHE A 888 -23.92 26.06 20.11
C PHE A 888 -22.99 26.24 18.91
N ALA A 889 -21.90 26.98 19.06
CA ALA A 889 -21.03 27.27 17.93
C ALA A 889 -19.53 27.28 18.30
N ILE A 890 -18.74 26.83 17.34
CA ILE A 890 -17.29 27.08 17.23
C ILE A 890 -17.04 27.81 15.90
N PRO A 891 -15.83 28.32 15.60
CA PRO A 891 -15.55 28.85 14.28
C PRO A 891 -15.95 27.85 13.19
N HIS A 892 -16.71 28.30 12.19
CA HIS A 892 -17.14 27.54 11.00
C HIS A 892 -18.15 26.41 11.23
N LEU A 893 -18.64 26.16 12.45
CA LEU A 893 -19.66 25.13 12.73
C LEU A 893 -20.66 25.62 13.78
N ALA A 894 -21.96 25.46 13.49
CA ALA A 894 -23.04 25.77 14.42
C ALA A 894 -24.05 24.62 14.51
N LEU A 895 -24.51 24.34 15.73
CA LEU A 895 -25.63 23.46 16.04
C LEU A 895 -26.72 24.28 16.73
N ALA A 896 -27.87 24.42 16.11
CA ALA A 896 -29.06 25.00 16.73
C ALA A 896 -30.06 23.91 17.13
N VAL A 897 -30.69 24.09 18.28
CA VAL A 897 -31.67 23.16 18.85
C VAL A 897 -32.91 23.94 19.25
N GLN A 898 -34.07 23.52 18.75
CA GLN A 898 -35.37 24.04 19.15
C GLN A 898 -35.97 23.14 20.24
N LEU A 899 -36.50 23.77 21.28
CA LEU A 899 -37.09 23.13 22.45
C LEU A 899 -38.52 23.64 22.67
N THR A 900 -39.44 22.72 22.95
CA THR A 900 -40.77 23.01 23.50
C THR A 900 -40.80 22.55 24.96
N GLY A 901 -40.76 23.49 25.89
CA GLY A 901 -40.45 23.20 27.29
C GLY A 901 -39.02 22.66 27.44
N THR A 902 -38.88 21.39 27.84
CA THR A 902 -37.57 20.70 27.93
C THR A 902 -37.37 19.59 26.89
N SER A 903 -38.35 19.41 26.00
CA SER A 903 -38.28 18.45 24.91
C SER A 903 -37.70 19.10 23.67
N THR A 904 -36.73 18.43 23.07
CA THR A 904 -36.24 18.76 21.73
C THR A 904 -37.35 18.54 20.71
N THR A 905 -37.55 19.50 19.82
CA THR A 905 -38.52 19.43 18.71
C THR A 905 -37.91 19.64 17.33
N GLY A 906 -36.69 20.17 17.24
CA GLY A 906 -35.95 20.27 15.98
C GLY A 906 -34.49 20.61 16.18
N MET A 907 -33.64 20.28 15.20
CA MET A 907 -32.21 20.57 15.24
C MET A 907 -31.67 20.97 13.85
N ALA A 908 -30.61 21.79 13.82
CA ALA A 908 -29.83 22.04 12.60
C ALA A 908 -28.33 22.11 12.90
N LEU A 909 -27.56 21.28 12.20
CA LEU A 909 -26.09 21.23 12.22
C LEU A 909 -25.55 21.76 10.90
N VAL A 910 -24.92 22.94 10.92
CA VAL A 910 -24.48 23.67 9.73
C VAL A 910 -22.97 23.88 9.73
N LEU A 911 -22.28 23.43 8.67
CA LEU A 911 -20.86 23.68 8.43
C LEU A 911 -20.67 24.81 7.40
N ASP A 912 -19.72 25.71 7.67
CA ASP A 912 -19.30 26.73 6.72
C ASP A 912 -18.49 26.11 5.55
N ASP A 913 -19.02 26.24 4.34
CA ASP A 913 -18.47 25.73 3.08
C ASP A 913 -17.94 26.83 2.15
N SER A 914 -17.68 28.04 2.66
CA SER A 914 -17.06 29.13 1.88
C SER A 914 -15.57 28.92 1.64
N ASP A 915 -15.06 29.50 0.55
CA ASP A 915 -13.62 29.51 0.25
C ASP A 915 -12.78 30.21 1.32
N GLU A 916 -13.36 31.19 2.02
CA GLU A 916 -12.72 31.86 3.15
C GLU A 916 -12.55 30.89 4.31
N ALA A 917 -13.62 30.22 4.73
CA ALA A 917 -13.58 29.23 5.80
C ALA A 917 -12.66 28.05 5.46
N LEU A 918 -12.71 27.51 4.24
CA LEU A 918 -11.85 26.40 3.81
C LEU A 918 -10.35 26.72 3.85
N GLY A 919 -9.98 28.00 3.81
CA GLY A 919 -8.59 28.45 3.97
C GLY A 919 -8.17 28.75 5.40
N SER A 920 -9.10 28.76 6.36
CA SER A 920 -8.81 28.98 7.77
C SER A 920 -8.29 27.68 8.42
N PRO A 921 -7.27 27.76 9.29
CA PRO A 921 -6.73 26.59 9.98
C PRO A 921 -7.73 25.96 10.95
N GLU A 922 -8.72 26.70 11.44
CA GLU A 922 -9.76 26.22 12.36
C GLU A 922 -10.81 25.33 11.66
N HIS A 923 -10.90 25.39 10.33
CA HIS A 923 -11.92 24.64 9.57
C HIS A 923 -11.74 23.13 9.65
N SER A 924 -10.50 22.62 9.78
CA SER A 924 -10.28 21.18 9.93
C SER A 924 -10.95 20.60 11.17
N GLU A 925 -10.94 21.35 12.29
CA GLU A 925 -11.61 20.95 13.52
C GLU A 925 -13.14 21.01 13.35
N ALA A 926 -13.64 22.07 12.73
CA ALA A 926 -15.07 22.24 12.45
C ALA A 926 -15.63 21.13 11.56
N TRP A 927 -14.91 20.78 10.48
CA TRP A 927 -15.28 19.71 9.57
C TRP A 927 -15.31 18.34 10.26
N LEU A 928 -14.29 18.02 11.06
CA LEU A 928 -14.24 16.76 11.81
C LEU A 928 -15.37 16.67 12.86
N ALA A 929 -15.63 17.76 13.58
CA ALA A 929 -16.73 17.83 14.52
C ALA A 929 -18.09 17.69 13.82
N TRP A 930 -18.24 18.28 12.63
CA TRP A 930 -19.44 18.15 11.81
C TRP A 930 -19.69 16.69 11.40
N LEU A 931 -18.67 15.96 10.93
CA LEU A 931 -18.82 14.53 10.62
C LEU A 931 -19.24 13.71 11.85
N ARG A 932 -18.54 13.87 12.98
CA ARG A 932 -18.82 13.13 14.21
C ARG A 932 -20.22 13.42 14.76
N LEU A 933 -20.61 14.69 14.83
CA LEU A 933 -21.94 15.09 15.26
C LEU A 933 -23.02 14.63 14.28
N SER A 934 -22.74 14.64 12.97
CA SER A 934 -23.71 14.17 11.97
C SER A 934 -24.08 12.70 12.13
N ASN A 935 -23.15 11.86 12.59
CA ASN A 935 -23.39 10.43 12.80
C ASN A 935 -24.35 10.19 13.97
N VAL A 936 -24.20 10.98 15.02
CA VAL A 936 -24.96 10.79 16.26
C VAL A 936 -26.27 11.54 16.27
N LEU A 937 -26.31 12.78 15.76
CA LEU A 937 -27.52 13.59 15.69
C LEU A 937 -28.51 13.01 14.69
N ALA A 938 -28.06 12.31 13.65
CA ALA A 938 -28.95 11.61 12.72
C ALA A 938 -29.77 10.46 13.37
N LEU A 939 -29.49 10.09 14.62
CA LEU A 939 -30.23 9.05 15.37
C LEU A 939 -31.40 9.61 16.19
N THR A 940 -31.54 10.94 16.24
CA THR A 940 -32.65 11.62 16.90
C THR A 940 -34.00 11.19 16.33
N GLN A 941 -35.06 11.32 17.15
CA GLN A 941 -36.45 11.09 16.70
C GLN A 941 -37.15 12.37 16.25
N VAL A 942 -36.44 13.51 16.23
CA VAL A 942 -36.98 14.80 15.78
C VAL A 942 -36.42 15.19 14.41
N PRO A 943 -37.03 16.15 13.70
CA PRO A 943 -36.44 16.68 12.48
C PRO A 943 -35.03 17.25 12.74
N VAL A 944 -34.05 16.84 11.93
CA VAL A 944 -32.67 17.34 11.99
C VAL A 944 -32.12 17.68 10.60
N ASP A 945 -31.72 18.94 10.43
CA ASP A 945 -31.05 19.42 9.23
C ASP A 945 -29.52 19.32 9.39
N ILE A 946 -28.89 18.38 8.70
CA ILE A 946 -27.42 18.26 8.65
C ILE A 946 -26.96 18.79 7.28
N THR A 947 -26.40 19.99 7.25
CA THR A 947 -26.21 20.73 6.01
C THR A 947 -24.99 21.67 6.04
N THR A 948 -24.82 22.46 4.99
CA THR A 948 -23.77 23.48 4.85
C THR A 948 -24.36 24.89 4.69
N THR A 949 -23.55 25.93 4.87
CA THR A 949 -24.05 27.32 4.81
C THR A 949 -24.68 27.68 3.46
N SER A 950 -24.10 27.24 2.34
CA SER A 950 -24.64 27.52 1.01
C SER A 950 -26.02 26.87 0.79
N ARG A 951 -26.19 25.61 1.22
CA ARG A 951 -27.45 24.88 1.09
C ARG A 951 -28.51 25.37 2.07
N ALA A 952 -28.14 25.65 3.32
CA ALA A 952 -29.04 26.24 4.30
C ALA A 952 -29.64 27.55 3.79
N LEU A 953 -28.81 28.41 3.19
CA LEU A 953 -29.27 29.67 2.62
C LEU A 953 -30.21 29.47 1.42
N ALA A 954 -29.90 28.51 0.54
CA ALA A 954 -30.76 28.17 -0.59
C ALA A 954 -32.12 27.63 -0.14
N GLU A 955 -32.13 26.77 0.87
CA GLU A 955 -33.33 26.21 1.48
C GLU A 955 -34.22 27.30 2.11
N LEU A 956 -33.65 28.19 2.93
CA LEU A 956 -34.42 29.29 3.53
C LEU A 956 -35.00 30.23 2.47
N ARG A 957 -34.27 30.50 1.38
CA ARG A 957 -34.79 31.28 0.25
C ARG A 957 -35.91 30.55 -0.50
N ALA A 958 -35.81 29.23 -0.64
CA ALA A 958 -36.84 28.42 -1.26
C ALA A 958 -38.12 28.42 -0.42
N ARG A 959 -38.01 28.25 0.92
CA ARG A 959 -39.13 28.35 1.87
C ARG A 959 -39.82 29.72 1.75
N ALA A 960 -39.06 30.80 1.80
CA ALA A 960 -39.59 32.16 1.66
C ALA A 960 -40.26 32.41 0.30
N GLN A 961 -39.68 31.89 -0.79
CA GLN A 961 -40.30 31.99 -2.11
C GLN A 961 -41.60 31.18 -2.20
N ALA A 962 -41.65 29.99 -1.61
CA ALA A 962 -42.86 29.18 -1.54
C ALA A 962 -43.96 29.90 -0.77
N GLU A 963 -43.65 30.52 0.38
CA GLU A 963 -44.60 31.35 1.14
C GLU A 963 -45.16 32.52 0.32
N VAL A 964 -44.31 33.25 -0.41
CA VAL A 964 -44.76 34.33 -1.30
C VAL A 964 -45.66 33.78 -2.41
N THR A 965 -45.33 32.61 -2.95
CA THR A 965 -46.13 31.97 -4.01
C THR A 965 -47.49 31.51 -3.49
N VAL A 966 -47.54 30.95 -2.27
CA VAL A 966 -48.80 30.58 -1.61
C VAL A 966 -49.62 31.82 -1.28
N ALA A 967 -49.00 32.91 -0.82
CA ALA A 967 -49.69 34.19 -0.56
C ALA A 967 -50.22 34.85 -1.85
N ASP A 968 -49.55 34.67 -2.99
CA ASP A 968 -50.01 35.15 -4.30
C ASP A 968 -51.11 34.25 -4.92
N VAL A 969 -51.12 32.95 -4.61
CA VAL A 969 -52.12 31.97 -5.09
C VAL A 969 -53.37 31.95 -4.20
N ALA A 970 -53.24 32.19 -2.90
CA ALA A 970 -54.35 32.47 -2.00
C ALA A 970 -55.01 33.79 -2.42
N GLY A 971 -56.01 33.72 -3.29
CA GLY A 971 -56.76 34.88 -3.73
C GLY A 971 -57.28 35.74 -2.57
N SER A 972 -57.67 36.99 -2.87
CA SER A 972 -58.19 37.97 -1.90
C SER A 972 -59.10 37.30 -0.85
N PRO A 973 -59.04 37.69 0.45
CA PRO A 973 -59.92 37.16 1.51
C PRO A 973 -61.42 37.16 1.16
N ALA A 974 -61.84 37.97 0.19
CA ALA A 974 -63.18 37.96 -0.39
C ALA A 974 -63.54 36.62 -1.06
N ALA A 975 -62.62 35.95 -1.76
CA ALA A 975 -62.89 34.69 -2.48
C ALA A 975 -63.08 33.49 -1.54
N MET A 976 -62.33 33.44 -0.43
CA MET A 976 -62.53 32.46 0.64
C MET A 976 -63.93 32.56 1.25
N SER A 977 -64.35 33.80 1.57
CA SER A 977 -65.65 34.09 2.16
C SER A 977 -66.81 33.84 1.20
N ASP A 978 -66.69 34.26 -0.07
CA ASP A 978 -67.73 34.09 -1.09
C ASP A 978 -68.01 32.62 -1.42
N LEU A 979 -67.02 31.74 -1.22
CA LEU A 979 -67.10 30.30 -1.48
C LEU A 979 -67.34 29.46 -0.21
N GLY A 980 -67.52 30.09 0.96
CA GLY A 980 -67.86 29.41 2.21
C GLY A 980 -66.68 28.77 2.96
N TRP A 981 -65.44 28.98 2.51
CA TRP A 981 -64.26 28.37 3.15
C TRP A 981 -63.95 28.93 4.54
N ASP A 982 -64.56 30.06 4.93
CA ASP A 982 -64.47 30.62 6.29
C ASP A 982 -65.22 29.76 7.34
N ASP A 983 -66.12 28.87 6.90
CA ASP A 983 -66.91 28.02 7.80
C ASP A 983 -66.16 26.74 8.24
N VAL A 984 -64.96 26.47 7.69
CA VAL A 984 -64.11 25.33 8.07
C VAL A 984 -63.43 25.59 9.42
N ASP A 985 -63.60 24.66 10.36
CA ASP A 985 -63.01 24.77 11.70
C ASP A 985 -61.49 24.49 11.65
N GLN A 986 -60.70 25.55 11.78
CA GLN A 986 -59.23 25.47 11.72
C GLN A 986 -58.60 24.67 12.87
N ASP A 987 -59.29 24.56 14.02
CA ASP A 987 -58.77 23.85 15.19
C ASP A 987 -58.98 22.33 15.08
N LEU A 988 -59.91 21.88 14.24
CA LEU A 988 -60.28 20.47 14.07
C LEU A 988 -59.88 19.87 12.72
N THR A 989 -59.36 20.69 11.80
CA THR A 989 -59.01 20.30 10.44
C THR A 989 -57.50 19.98 10.30
N PRO A 990 -57.10 18.86 9.68
CA PRO A 990 -55.69 18.54 9.46
C PRO A 990 -54.95 19.60 8.63
N GLU A 991 -53.67 19.82 8.95
CA GLU A 991 -52.81 20.79 8.25
C GLU A 991 -52.72 20.60 6.72
N PRO A 992 -52.68 19.37 6.16
CA PRO A 992 -52.73 19.15 4.71
C PRO A 992 -54.02 19.67 4.04
N ILE A 993 -55.12 19.75 4.79
CA ILE A 993 -56.41 20.27 4.29
C ILE A 993 -56.44 21.79 4.40
N LEU A 994 -55.91 22.36 5.49
CA LEU A 994 -55.81 23.81 5.68
C LEU A 994 -54.94 24.47 4.59
N THR A 995 -53.83 23.81 4.21
CA THR A 995 -52.96 24.30 3.12
C THR A 995 -53.59 24.16 1.73
N LEU A 996 -54.60 23.30 1.58
CA LEU A 996 -55.34 23.07 0.35
C LEU A 996 -56.47 24.09 0.14
N LEU A 997 -57.10 24.61 1.20
CA LEU A 997 -58.26 25.53 1.10
C LEU A 997 -58.02 26.75 0.18
N PRO A 998 -56.88 27.46 0.27
CA PRO A 998 -56.65 28.63 -0.57
C PRO A 998 -56.56 28.29 -2.06
N HIS A 999 -56.06 27.10 -2.38
CA HIS A 999 -55.94 26.60 -3.76
C HIS A 999 -57.31 26.21 -4.32
N LEU A 1000 -58.18 25.62 -3.49
CA LEU A 1000 -59.57 25.31 -3.85
C LEU A 1000 -60.40 26.59 -4.04
N ALA A 1001 -60.23 27.57 -3.14
CA ALA A 1001 -60.86 28.88 -3.26
C ALA A 1001 -60.40 29.63 -4.53
N ALA A 1002 -59.09 29.61 -4.82
CA ALA A 1002 -58.53 30.21 -6.04
C ALA A 1002 -59.01 29.51 -7.32
N ALA A 1003 -59.27 28.19 -7.24
CA ALA A 1003 -59.83 27.42 -8.33
C ALA A 1003 -61.36 27.59 -8.49
N GLY A 1004 -62.01 28.34 -7.60
CA GLY A 1004 -63.45 28.64 -7.66
C GLY A 1004 -64.35 27.52 -7.13
N LEU A 1005 -63.82 26.55 -6.37
CA LEU A 1005 -64.66 25.50 -5.78
C LEU A 1005 -65.34 26.02 -4.52
N PRO A 1006 -66.67 25.88 -4.40
CA PRO A 1006 -67.36 26.18 -3.15
C PRO A 1006 -67.13 25.07 -2.11
N HIS A 1007 -67.08 25.46 -0.84
CA HIS A 1007 -67.15 24.55 0.30
C HIS A 1007 -68.56 23.93 0.37
N GLU A 1008 -68.64 22.60 0.47
CA GLU A 1008 -69.92 21.87 0.59
C GLU A 1008 -70.04 21.06 1.89
N GLY A 1009 -68.98 20.38 2.34
CA GLY A 1009 -69.01 19.67 3.60
C GLY A 1009 -67.66 19.10 4.03
N ASP A 1010 -67.27 19.43 5.25
CA ASP A 1010 -66.16 18.86 6.01
C ASP A 1010 -66.70 17.94 7.13
N GLY A 1011 -65.95 16.90 7.49
CA GLY A 1011 -66.33 15.97 8.56
C GLY A 1011 -67.62 15.17 8.28
N VAL A 1012 -67.90 14.83 7.02
CA VAL A 1012 -69.10 14.06 6.65
C VAL A 1012 -68.83 12.56 6.81
N GLU A 1013 -69.69 11.84 7.54
CA GLU A 1013 -69.58 10.39 7.70
C GLU A 1013 -70.16 9.66 6.48
N VAL A 1014 -69.31 8.91 5.77
CA VAL A 1014 -69.69 8.10 4.61
C VAL A 1014 -69.24 6.65 4.86
N GLY A 1015 -70.22 5.75 5.01
CA GLY A 1015 -69.90 4.33 5.19
C GLY A 1015 -69.13 4.01 6.47
N GLY A 1016 -69.18 4.88 7.49
CA GLY A 1016 -68.43 4.76 8.74
C GLY A 1016 -67.09 5.51 8.75
N ILE A 1017 -66.74 6.21 7.66
CA ILE A 1017 -65.49 6.96 7.50
C ILE A 1017 -65.80 8.45 7.49
N MET A 1018 -65.07 9.22 8.30
CA MET A 1018 -65.17 10.68 8.34
C MET A 1018 -64.30 11.26 7.22
N THR A 1019 -64.90 11.95 6.25
CA THR A 1019 -64.15 12.61 5.18
C THR A 1019 -63.67 13.98 5.65
N ASP A 1020 -62.43 14.35 5.34
CA ASP A 1020 -61.91 15.68 5.68
C ASP A 1020 -62.57 16.79 4.84
N LEU A 1021 -62.73 16.57 3.53
CA LEU A 1021 -63.58 17.39 2.66
C LEU A 1021 -64.41 16.49 1.75
N SER A 1022 -65.61 16.93 1.39
CA SER A 1022 -66.51 16.18 0.53
C SER A 1022 -67.44 17.05 -0.30
N TRP A 1023 -67.73 16.56 -1.51
CA TRP A 1023 -68.77 17.09 -2.39
C TRP A 1023 -69.74 15.95 -2.72
N ALA A 1024 -70.94 16.02 -2.15
CA ALA A 1024 -71.86 14.89 -2.12
C ALA A 1024 -72.51 14.59 -3.48
N ALA A 1025 -72.80 15.63 -4.27
CA ALA A 1025 -73.37 15.49 -5.60
C ALA A 1025 -72.41 14.80 -6.59
N PRO A 1026 -71.14 15.24 -6.72
CA PRO A 1026 -70.16 14.55 -7.58
C PRO A 1026 -69.55 13.30 -6.91
N LYS A 1027 -69.85 13.03 -5.64
CA LYS A 1027 -69.25 11.96 -4.83
C LYS A 1027 -67.72 11.99 -4.86
N VAL A 1028 -67.14 13.11 -4.46
CA VAL A 1028 -65.68 13.27 -4.29
C VAL A 1028 -65.38 13.49 -2.82
N ALA A 1029 -64.44 12.72 -2.27
CA ALA A 1029 -63.98 12.83 -0.89
C ALA A 1029 -62.47 13.05 -0.88
N VAL A 1030 -62.00 13.93 0.01
CA VAL A 1030 -60.58 14.20 0.24
C VAL A 1030 -60.23 13.71 1.64
N LEU A 1031 -59.12 12.97 1.75
CA LEU A 1031 -58.57 12.48 3.00
C LEU A 1031 -57.15 13.01 3.19
N ALA A 1032 -56.84 13.51 4.39
CA ALA A 1032 -55.51 13.97 4.75
C ALA A 1032 -54.59 12.79 5.11
N GLU A 1033 -55.08 11.93 6.01
CA GLU A 1033 -54.35 10.78 6.55
C GLU A 1033 -55.31 9.58 6.67
N PRO A 1034 -55.58 8.85 5.57
CA PRO A 1034 -56.49 7.70 5.60
C PRO A 1034 -55.93 6.56 6.48
N LEU A 1035 -56.80 5.87 7.22
CA LEU A 1035 -56.47 4.60 7.87
C LEU A 1035 -56.53 3.44 6.86
N ASP A 1036 -55.87 2.33 7.19
CA ASP A 1036 -55.86 1.12 6.35
C ASP A 1036 -57.29 0.65 6.02
N GLY A 1037 -57.66 0.76 4.74
CA GLY A 1037 -58.96 0.35 4.20
C GLY A 1037 -59.98 1.47 3.98
N ASP A 1038 -59.68 2.71 4.39
CA ASP A 1038 -60.60 3.84 4.24
C ASP A 1038 -60.87 4.19 2.77
N GLU A 1039 -59.82 4.25 1.96
CA GLU A 1039 -59.94 4.50 0.51
C GLU A 1039 -60.78 3.43 -0.20
N GLU A 1040 -60.56 2.16 0.14
CA GLU A 1040 -61.27 1.02 -0.46
C GLU A 1040 -62.76 1.04 -0.10
N ALA A 1041 -63.09 1.37 1.15
CA ALA A 1041 -64.46 1.43 1.65
C ALA A 1041 -65.25 2.63 1.07
N LEU A 1042 -64.64 3.81 0.97
CA LEU A 1042 -65.25 4.96 0.29
C LEU A 1042 -65.42 4.70 -1.21
N THR A 1043 -64.43 4.09 -1.85
CA THR A 1043 -64.50 3.70 -3.27
C THR A 1043 -65.60 2.65 -3.49
N ALA A 1044 -65.76 1.68 -2.59
CA ALA A 1044 -66.85 0.70 -2.62
C ALA A 1044 -68.24 1.35 -2.41
N ALA A 1045 -68.32 2.44 -1.66
CA ALA A 1045 -69.52 3.27 -1.52
C ALA A 1045 -69.80 4.17 -2.75
N GLY A 1046 -68.93 4.11 -3.78
CA GLY A 1046 -69.06 4.82 -5.04
C GLY A 1046 -68.54 6.25 -4.99
N TRP A 1047 -67.66 6.58 -4.04
CA TRP A 1047 -66.96 7.85 -3.96
C TRP A 1047 -65.62 7.79 -4.69
N ARG A 1048 -65.19 8.93 -5.22
CA ARG A 1048 -63.85 9.13 -5.78
C ARG A 1048 -63.01 9.76 -4.68
N VAL A 1049 -62.02 9.03 -4.21
CA VAL A 1049 -61.18 9.44 -3.07
C VAL A 1049 -59.90 10.07 -3.58
N ILE A 1050 -59.51 11.19 -2.99
CA ILE A 1050 -58.22 11.85 -3.22
C ILE A 1050 -57.53 11.95 -1.88
N VAL A 1051 -56.31 11.43 -1.79
CA VAL A 1051 -55.46 11.63 -0.62
C VAL A 1051 -54.60 12.85 -0.87
N THR A 1052 -54.51 13.77 0.09
CA THR A 1052 -53.69 14.97 -0.06
C THR A 1052 -52.22 14.60 -0.27
N GLY A 1053 -51.60 15.11 -1.32
CA GLY A 1053 -50.15 14.97 -1.55
C GLY A 1053 -49.36 16.20 -1.09
N ASP A 1054 -48.03 16.15 -1.20
CA ASP A 1054 -47.12 17.24 -0.80
C ASP A 1054 -47.31 18.55 -1.58
N ASP A 1055 -48.06 18.52 -2.69
CA ASP A 1055 -48.36 19.69 -3.53
C ASP A 1055 -49.86 20.02 -3.49
N PRO A 1056 -50.28 21.03 -2.69
CA PRO A 1056 -51.69 21.40 -2.56
C PRO A 1056 -52.25 22.03 -3.84
N ALA A 1057 -51.44 22.67 -4.69
CA ALA A 1057 -51.90 23.23 -5.96
C ALA A 1057 -52.24 22.12 -6.96
N ARG A 1058 -51.41 21.08 -7.02
CA ARG A 1058 -51.70 19.88 -7.83
C ARG A 1058 -52.91 19.12 -7.30
N THR A 1059 -52.99 18.93 -5.98
CA THR A 1059 -54.13 18.26 -5.33
C THR A 1059 -55.44 19.02 -5.63
N ALA A 1060 -55.44 20.35 -5.56
CA ALA A 1060 -56.59 21.17 -5.95
C ALA A 1060 -56.95 20.99 -7.44
N THR A 1061 -55.96 20.92 -8.32
CA THR A 1061 -56.18 20.65 -9.76
C THR A 1061 -56.82 19.29 -10.00
N ASP A 1062 -56.38 18.26 -9.27
CA ASP A 1062 -56.93 16.91 -9.37
C ASP A 1062 -58.38 16.86 -8.85
N ILE A 1063 -58.69 17.60 -7.78
CA ILE A 1063 -60.07 17.80 -7.29
C ILE A 1063 -60.93 18.49 -8.35
N CYS A 1064 -60.46 19.59 -8.93
CA CYS A 1064 -61.16 20.34 -9.98
C CYS A 1064 -61.52 19.46 -11.18
N ALA A 1065 -60.58 18.61 -11.61
CA ALA A 1065 -60.78 17.68 -12.73
C ALA A 1065 -61.90 16.66 -12.46
N LEU A 1066 -62.17 16.35 -11.18
CA LEU A 1066 -63.20 15.40 -10.77
C LEU A 1066 -64.57 16.06 -10.55
N ILE A 1067 -64.62 17.39 -10.46
CA ILE A 1067 -65.84 18.17 -10.22
C ILE A 1067 -66.02 19.31 -11.24
N PRO A 1068 -66.03 19.03 -12.56
CA PRO A 1068 -66.18 20.07 -13.57
C PRO A 1068 -67.56 20.75 -13.54
N GLU A 1069 -68.60 20.05 -13.08
CA GLU A 1069 -69.99 20.54 -13.06
C GLU A 1069 -70.22 21.68 -12.07
N LEU A 1070 -69.42 21.80 -11.00
CA LEU A 1070 -69.50 22.93 -10.05
C LEU A 1070 -68.74 24.17 -10.54
N LEU A 1071 -67.83 24.01 -11.50
CA LEU A 1071 -67.04 25.10 -12.08
C LEU A 1071 -67.79 25.84 -13.21
N GLU A 1072 -68.80 25.23 -13.84
CA GLU A 1072 -69.60 25.86 -14.91
C GLU A 1072 -70.78 26.72 -14.39
N GLY A 1073 -70.98 26.77 -13.07
CA GLY A 1073 -72.12 27.44 -12.41
C GLY A 1073 -71.83 28.75 -11.68
N HIS A 1074 -70.58 29.24 -11.69
CA HIS A 1074 -70.15 30.47 -11.02
C HIS A 1074 -69.45 31.46 -11.95
#